data_AF-A0A3D3FII7-F1
#
_entry.id   AF-A0A3D3FII7-F1
#
_cell.length_a   1.000
_cell.length_b   1.000
_cell.length_c   1.000
_cell.angle_alpha   90.00
_cell.angle_beta   90.00
_cell.angle_gamma   90.00
#
_symmetry.space_group_name_H-M   'P 1'
#
loop_
_entity.id
_entity.type
_entity.pdbx_description
1 polymer ?
#
loop_
_entity_poly.entity_id
_entity_poly.type
_entity_poly.pdbx_seq_one_letter_code
_entity_poly.pdbx_strand_id
1 'polypeptide(L)'
;MPESGYDWSMNPAADLFTLLRLYANRNRTPSFTVDSFIGFLEKYAARFAPERPELSHWVKDTSRKVWDLLPALSESGRTPIVSDVQGTTVSIPQYFSDLVLRAYKTADETPELPFPDEVSLRLVIPPAQLRSLNLEADFSAFLAESGNDTVPIVKIIFPESGGSMIIPSSMIPKKLLELSLIKIRHYLRTHNNKDYVQHKLAPAFIGKETMLKDTLNQLMVRPFDSLNDLEKAGDFAFPFWAYFSSLVKGDIRKKNDKLPEDTAALQSVYVIEVFNNYYKGKVQKERESETALKNLDLQLEKPPYFYSMDDVVRFVDSKGIPLLGQYSRETLEETIKKKTTSGDVMSLPELLIIHGLGGERWFVDKSRMLPLCVKLLGEARPRVKTSLTQRWFKLKSEYISEPSMEDDDAFDAELAELTETISPVLAALIGEKTLFLVHDELGGTPEGIPEAGRLFHKENLAPLSELYLLSRKDVLTDVRMLLPFWHTVPIFSAFLAFLSRLGEKQGKTKKGKGAARKPQARAVVMGRSDEGGTGEAPGQKGAAAQARKTELKKAAKKLEATLVPEGYTIDGYLADLQNRWNRIITPQAKANLTEDVNSLIRDYLRKTARTIKAASFTRDRIADLADSLAETPALLKLPSRDSLRLYIQVYMVKLVLKS
;
A
#
# COMPACT_ATOMS: atom_id res chain seq x y z
N MET A 1 -62.36 -35.10 -8.01
CA MET A 1 -62.35 -33.77 -7.35
C MET A 1 -60.95 -33.55 -6.82
N PRO A 2 -60.24 -32.45 -7.14
CA PRO A 2 -58.97 -32.19 -6.48
C PRO A 2 -59.21 -31.38 -5.20
N GLU A 3 -58.74 -31.91 -4.07
CA GLU A 3 -58.59 -31.17 -2.82
C GLU A 3 -57.58 -30.04 -3.03
N SER A 4 -58.04 -28.81 -3.17
CA SER A 4 -57.16 -27.64 -3.18
C SER A 4 -56.98 -27.15 -1.74
N GLY A 5 -55.78 -27.33 -1.19
CA GLY A 5 -55.34 -26.73 0.06
C GLY A 5 -55.23 -25.21 -0.07
N TYR A 6 -56.35 -24.51 0.12
CA TYR A 6 -56.37 -23.08 0.34
C TYR A 6 -56.38 -22.82 1.84
N ASP A 7 -55.39 -22.08 2.31
CA ASP A 7 -55.23 -21.64 3.69
C ASP A 7 -56.14 -20.40 3.87
N TRP A 8 -57.18 -20.52 4.68
CA TRP A 8 -58.16 -19.43 4.91
C TRP A 8 -57.61 -18.48 5.98
N SER A 9 -57.58 -17.18 5.68
CA SER A 9 -56.98 -16.17 6.55
C SER A 9 -58.08 -15.35 7.23
N MET A 10 -57.88 -14.85 8.46
CA MET A 10 -58.85 -13.97 9.13
C MET A 10 -59.07 -12.59 8.45
N ASN A 11 -58.56 -12.37 7.23
CA ASN A 11 -58.68 -11.13 6.49
C ASN A 11 -59.75 -11.26 5.37
N PRO A 12 -60.90 -10.56 5.47
CA PRO A 12 -62.01 -10.66 4.51
C PRO A 12 -61.62 -10.37 3.05
N ALA A 13 -60.63 -9.49 2.83
CA ALA A 13 -60.15 -9.17 1.50
C ALA A 13 -59.33 -10.33 0.88
N ALA A 14 -58.53 -11.02 1.68
CA ALA A 14 -57.77 -12.19 1.22
C ALA A 14 -58.68 -13.39 0.93
N ASP A 15 -59.76 -13.54 1.70
CA ASP A 15 -60.79 -14.56 1.44
C ASP A 15 -61.55 -14.28 0.14
N LEU A 16 -61.93 -13.02 -0.10
CA LEU A 16 -62.54 -12.60 -1.37
C LEU A 16 -61.61 -12.87 -2.56
N PHE A 17 -60.32 -12.55 -2.43
CA PHE A 17 -59.34 -12.82 -3.48
C PHE A 17 -59.19 -14.32 -3.77
N THR A 18 -59.22 -15.16 -2.74
CA THR A 18 -59.20 -16.63 -2.89
C THR A 18 -60.44 -17.13 -3.64
N LEU A 19 -61.62 -16.56 -3.36
CA LEU A 19 -62.87 -16.88 -4.06
C LEU A 19 -62.86 -16.39 -5.53
N LEU A 20 -62.30 -15.21 -5.80
CA LEU A 20 -62.11 -14.70 -7.16
C LEU A 20 -61.19 -15.63 -7.97
N ARG A 21 -60.08 -16.11 -7.37
CA ARG A 21 -59.18 -17.10 -7.99
C ARG A 21 -59.88 -18.43 -8.25
N LEU A 22 -60.71 -18.90 -7.32
CA LEU A 22 -61.49 -20.13 -7.49
C LEU A 22 -62.45 -20.00 -8.69
N TYR A 23 -63.12 -18.86 -8.82
CA TYR A 23 -64.04 -18.61 -9.93
C TYR A 23 -63.32 -18.55 -11.28
N ALA A 24 -62.23 -17.79 -11.37
CA ALA A 24 -61.40 -17.70 -12.59
C ALA A 24 -60.91 -19.09 -13.04
N ASN A 25 -60.43 -19.89 -12.10
CA ASN A 25 -59.95 -21.25 -12.36
C ASN A 25 -61.06 -22.20 -12.81
N ARG A 26 -62.25 -22.10 -12.19
CA ARG A 26 -63.41 -22.96 -12.53
C ARG A 26 -63.96 -22.67 -13.92
N ASN A 27 -64.03 -21.39 -14.30
CA ASN A 27 -64.59 -20.96 -15.58
C ASN A 27 -63.56 -20.86 -16.71
N ARG A 28 -62.27 -21.03 -16.38
CA ARG A 28 -61.14 -20.90 -17.31
C ARG A 28 -61.08 -19.54 -18.00
N THR A 29 -61.39 -18.48 -17.27
CA THR A 29 -61.42 -17.11 -17.77
C THR A 29 -60.55 -16.20 -16.89
N PRO A 30 -59.54 -15.51 -17.45
CA PRO A 30 -58.65 -14.63 -16.69
C PRO A 30 -59.33 -13.32 -16.25
N SER A 31 -60.39 -12.91 -16.96
CA SER A 31 -61.20 -11.74 -16.67
C SER A 31 -62.70 -12.09 -16.70
N PHE A 32 -63.47 -11.43 -15.85
CA PHE A 32 -64.93 -11.62 -15.76
C PHE A 32 -65.60 -10.39 -15.13
N THR A 33 -66.90 -10.24 -15.40
CA THR A 33 -67.71 -9.16 -14.81
C THR A 33 -67.99 -9.42 -13.32
N VAL A 34 -67.98 -8.36 -12.50
CA VAL A 34 -68.26 -8.46 -11.06
C VAL A 34 -69.66 -9.07 -10.82
N ASP A 35 -70.66 -8.70 -11.62
CA ASP A 35 -72.02 -9.21 -11.49
C ASP A 35 -72.12 -10.73 -11.73
N SER A 36 -71.39 -11.26 -12.73
CA SER A 36 -71.33 -12.70 -12.98
C SER A 36 -70.66 -13.48 -11.83
N PHE A 37 -69.72 -12.84 -11.13
CA PHE A 37 -69.06 -13.41 -9.97
C PHE A 37 -69.96 -13.37 -8.73
N ILE A 38 -70.67 -12.27 -8.48
CA ILE A 38 -71.62 -12.15 -7.36
C ILE A 38 -72.70 -13.23 -7.48
N GLY A 39 -73.31 -13.40 -8.66
CA GLY A 39 -74.33 -14.42 -8.88
C GLY A 39 -73.80 -15.86 -8.74
N PHE A 40 -72.51 -16.09 -8.95
CA PHE A 40 -71.86 -17.37 -8.63
C PHE A 40 -71.62 -17.52 -7.13
N LEU A 41 -71.09 -16.49 -6.47
CA LEU A 41 -70.73 -16.52 -5.06
C LEU A 41 -71.96 -16.72 -4.17
N GLU A 42 -73.09 -16.09 -4.49
CA GLU A 42 -74.36 -16.30 -3.79
C GLU A 42 -74.80 -17.77 -3.83
N LYS A 43 -74.77 -18.38 -5.02
CA LYS A 43 -75.13 -19.80 -5.22
C LYS A 43 -74.12 -20.75 -4.57
N TYR A 44 -72.84 -20.41 -4.63
CA TYR A 44 -71.76 -21.22 -4.05
C TYR A 44 -71.79 -21.17 -2.51
N ALA A 45 -71.90 -19.98 -1.93
CA ALA A 45 -71.99 -19.78 -0.49
C ALA A 45 -73.26 -20.44 0.08
N ALA A 46 -74.43 -20.26 -0.55
CA ALA A 46 -75.67 -20.87 -0.08
C ALA A 46 -75.62 -22.42 -0.09
N ARG A 47 -74.92 -23.02 -1.06
CA ARG A 47 -74.80 -24.47 -1.20
C ARG A 47 -73.78 -25.10 -0.24
N PHE A 48 -72.66 -24.42 0.00
CA PHE A 48 -71.53 -24.97 0.77
C PHE A 48 -71.37 -24.37 2.17
N ALA A 49 -72.17 -23.38 2.57
CA ALA A 49 -72.23 -22.86 3.94
C ALA A 49 -72.44 -23.92 5.05
N PRO A 50 -73.24 -25.00 4.88
CA PRO A 50 -73.39 -26.01 5.93
C PRO A 50 -72.14 -26.89 6.10
N GLU A 51 -71.32 -27.04 5.06
CA GLU A 51 -70.07 -27.83 5.10
C GLU A 51 -68.84 -26.97 5.44
N ARG A 52 -68.90 -25.66 5.13
CA ARG A 52 -67.82 -24.70 5.36
C ARG A 52 -68.36 -23.44 6.05
N PRO A 53 -68.18 -23.31 7.38
CA PRO A 53 -68.76 -22.20 8.14
C PRO A 53 -68.23 -20.82 7.74
N GLU A 54 -67.03 -20.75 7.15
CA GLU A 54 -66.42 -19.51 6.64
C GLU A 54 -67.21 -18.88 5.48
N LEU A 55 -67.91 -19.69 4.68
CA LEU A 55 -68.73 -19.20 3.56
C LEU A 55 -70.04 -18.55 4.03
N SER A 56 -70.44 -18.73 5.30
CA SER A 56 -71.65 -18.12 5.87
C SER A 56 -71.63 -16.59 5.81
N HIS A 57 -70.44 -15.98 5.87
CA HIS A 57 -70.26 -14.54 5.73
C HIS A 57 -70.75 -14.00 4.38
N TRP A 58 -70.70 -14.82 3.32
CA TRP A 58 -71.04 -14.44 1.96
C TRP A 58 -72.48 -14.75 1.55
N VAL A 59 -73.31 -15.32 2.43
CA VAL A 59 -74.70 -15.72 2.13
C VAL A 59 -75.68 -14.54 2.15
N LYS A 60 -75.37 -13.48 2.94
CA LYS A 60 -76.19 -12.26 3.05
C LYS A 60 -75.40 -11.05 2.55
N ASP A 61 -76.09 -10.16 1.83
CA ASP A 61 -75.54 -8.90 1.30
C ASP A 61 -74.26 -9.08 0.47
N THR A 62 -74.18 -10.15 -0.30
CA THR A 62 -73.00 -10.57 -1.08
C THR A 62 -72.54 -9.48 -2.03
N SER A 63 -73.47 -8.87 -2.76
CA SER A 63 -73.17 -7.77 -3.69
C SER A 63 -72.48 -6.59 -2.99
N ARG A 64 -73.07 -6.07 -1.92
CA ARG A 64 -72.52 -4.93 -1.16
C ARG A 64 -71.12 -5.24 -0.61
N LYS A 65 -70.93 -6.41 -0.01
CA LYS A 65 -69.64 -6.84 0.56
C LYS A 65 -68.55 -6.98 -0.49
N VAL A 66 -68.87 -7.53 -1.66
CA VAL A 66 -67.92 -7.65 -2.77
C VAL A 66 -67.49 -6.26 -3.26
N TRP A 67 -68.44 -5.34 -3.45
CA TRP A 67 -68.15 -3.97 -3.86
C TRP A 67 -67.36 -3.16 -2.82
N ASP A 68 -67.61 -3.38 -1.52
CA ASP A 68 -66.88 -2.71 -0.43
C ASP A 68 -65.40 -3.17 -0.35
N LEU A 69 -65.11 -4.44 -0.68
CA LEU A 69 -63.77 -5.04 -0.53
C LEU A 69 -62.92 -5.01 -1.81
N LEU A 70 -63.54 -4.85 -2.98
CA LEU A 70 -62.84 -4.80 -4.27
C LEU A 70 -61.83 -3.64 -4.40
N PRO A 71 -62.13 -2.40 -3.98
CA PRO A 71 -61.18 -1.28 -4.06
C PRO A 71 -59.87 -1.56 -3.32
N ALA A 72 -59.94 -2.13 -2.11
CA ALA A 72 -58.76 -2.49 -1.32
C ALA A 72 -57.88 -3.55 -2.01
N LEU A 73 -58.48 -4.45 -2.79
CA LEU A 73 -57.76 -5.45 -3.61
C LEU A 73 -57.13 -4.84 -4.86
N SER A 74 -57.71 -3.78 -5.40
CA SER A 74 -57.13 -3.01 -6.51
C SER A 74 -55.98 -2.11 -6.04
N GLU A 75 -56.14 -1.41 -4.91
CA GLU A 75 -55.11 -0.54 -4.32
C GLU A 75 -53.88 -1.33 -3.88
N SER A 76 -54.06 -2.57 -3.42
CA SER A 76 -52.96 -3.48 -3.12
C SER A 76 -52.28 -4.08 -4.37
N GLY A 77 -52.70 -3.69 -5.58
CA GLY A 77 -52.11 -4.11 -6.85
C GLY A 77 -52.40 -5.57 -7.22
N ARG A 78 -53.28 -6.26 -6.50
CA ARG A 78 -53.54 -7.70 -6.67
C ARG A 78 -54.52 -8.01 -7.79
N THR A 79 -55.50 -7.14 -8.01
CA THR A 79 -56.52 -7.30 -9.07
C THR A 79 -56.79 -5.97 -9.75
N PRO A 80 -56.33 -5.74 -10.99
CA PRO A 80 -56.73 -4.56 -11.74
C PRO A 80 -58.23 -4.63 -12.04
N ILE A 81 -58.91 -3.52 -11.74
CA ILE A 81 -60.33 -3.33 -11.99
C ILE A 81 -60.48 -2.34 -13.14
N VAL A 82 -61.23 -2.72 -14.17
CA VAL A 82 -61.57 -1.84 -15.29
C VAL A 82 -63.08 -1.70 -15.31
N SER A 83 -63.58 -0.47 -15.18
CA SER A 83 -65.01 -0.17 -15.33
C SER A 83 -65.24 0.48 -16.68
N ASP A 84 -66.12 -0.13 -17.48
CA ASP A 84 -66.54 0.39 -18.79
C ASP A 84 -68.08 0.49 -18.85
N VAL A 85 -68.63 0.99 -19.96
CA VAL A 85 -70.08 1.17 -20.21
C VAL A 85 -70.87 -0.15 -20.07
N GLN A 86 -70.20 -1.31 -20.20
CA GLN A 86 -70.77 -2.65 -20.08
C GLN A 86 -70.69 -3.26 -18.66
N GLY A 87 -70.11 -2.55 -17.70
CA GLY A 87 -69.96 -2.99 -16.31
C GLY A 87 -68.50 -3.05 -15.83
N THR A 88 -68.32 -3.40 -14.56
CA THR A 88 -66.98 -3.53 -13.96
C THR A 88 -66.43 -4.94 -14.16
N THR A 89 -65.24 -5.01 -14.74
CA THR A 89 -64.51 -6.25 -15.01
C THR A 89 -63.31 -6.36 -14.07
N VAL A 90 -63.14 -7.54 -13.48
CA VAL A 90 -61.97 -7.89 -12.66
C VAL A 90 -61.07 -8.81 -13.47
N SER A 91 -59.78 -8.51 -13.50
CA SER A 91 -58.76 -9.39 -14.06
C SER A 91 -57.91 -10.01 -12.96
N ILE A 92 -57.59 -11.30 -13.09
CA ILE A 92 -56.81 -12.07 -12.11
C ILE A 92 -55.44 -12.43 -12.73
N PRO A 93 -54.41 -11.58 -12.55
CA PRO A 93 -53.03 -11.86 -13.01
C PRO A 93 -52.50 -13.25 -12.61
N GLN A 94 -52.76 -13.67 -11.36
CA GLN A 94 -52.30 -14.95 -10.84
C GLN A 94 -52.90 -16.18 -11.54
N TYR A 95 -53.99 -16.01 -12.31
CA TYR A 95 -54.57 -17.11 -13.08
C TYR A 95 -53.56 -17.71 -14.06
N PHE A 96 -52.77 -16.87 -14.75
CA PHE A 96 -51.75 -17.33 -15.68
C PHE A 96 -50.64 -18.09 -14.95
N SER A 97 -50.16 -17.56 -13.82
CA SER A 97 -49.12 -18.22 -13.02
C SER A 97 -49.59 -19.58 -12.49
N ASP A 98 -50.84 -19.68 -12.02
CA ASP A 98 -51.43 -20.93 -11.51
C ASP A 98 -51.52 -22.00 -12.61
N LEU A 99 -51.91 -21.61 -13.83
CA LEU A 99 -52.00 -22.54 -14.95
C LEU A 99 -50.62 -23.04 -15.40
N VAL A 100 -49.66 -22.14 -15.55
CA VAL A 100 -48.29 -22.52 -15.91
C VAL A 100 -47.72 -23.45 -14.83
N LEU A 101 -47.86 -23.11 -13.55
CA LEU A 101 -47.38 -23.95 -12.45
C LEU A 101 -48.04 -25.33 -12.43
N ARG A 102 -49.34 -25.44 -12.75
CA ARG A 102 -50.01 -26.74 -12.91
C ARG A 102 -49.43 -27.56 -14.07
N ALA A 103 -49.14 -26.94 -15.20
CA ALA A 103 -48.53 -27.63 -16.34
C ALA A 103 -47.14 -28.23 -15.96
N TYR A 104 -46.36 -27.50 -15.16
CA TYR A 104 -45.07 -27.98 -14.68
C TYR A 104 -45.14 -29.04 -13.57
N LYS A 105 -46.23 -29.12 -12.81
CA LYS A 105 -46.43 -30.22 -11.84
C LYS A 105 -46.52 -31.60 -12.51
N THR A 106 -47.07 -31.66 -13.73
CA THR A 106 -47.19 -32.89 -14.52
C THR A 106 -46.01 -33.10 -15.48
N ALA A 107 -45.09 -32.13 -15.58
CA ALA A 107 -43.98 -32.19 -16.53
C ALA A 107 -42.91 -33.24 -16.16
N ASP A 108 -42.80 -33.60 -14.86
CA ASP A 108 -41.91 -34.67 -14.41
C ASP A 108 -42.36 -36.06 -14.94
N GLU A 109 -43.67 -36.23 -15.20
CA GLU A 109 -44.28 -37.48 -15.66
C GLU A 109 -44.32 -37.61 -17.19
N THR A 110 -44.11 -36.49 -17.91
CA THR A 110 -44.21 -36.40 -19.38
C THR A 110 -42.92 -35.84 -20.02
N PRO A 111 -41.77 -36.52 -19.84
CA PRO A 111 -40.49 -36.04 -20.37
C PRO A 111 -40.39 -36.04 -21.90
N GLU A 112 -41.22 -36.81 -22.59
CA GLU A 112 -41.30 -36.88 -24.06
C GLU A 112 -41.92 -35.63 -24.70
N LEU A 113 -42.63 -34.79 -23.94
CA LEU A 113 -43.26 -33.58 -24.47
C LEU A 113 -42.31 -32.38 -24.40
N PRO A 114 -42.38 -31.40 -25.32
CA PRO A 114 -41.67 -30.13 -25.21
C PRO A 114 -42.02 -29.36 -23.93
N PHE A 115 -41.22 -28.35 -23.58
CA PHE A 115 -41.61 -27.44 -22.50
C PHE A 115 -42.91 -26.69 -22.87
N PRO A 116 -43.79 -26.43 -21.89
CA PRO A 116 -45.03 -25.68 -22.12
C PRO A 116 -44.77 -24.31 -22.74
N ASP A 117 -45.63 -23.93 -23.67
CA ASP A 117 -45.64 -22.65 -24.37
C ASP A 117 -47.07 -22.10 -24.47
N GLU A 118 -47.22 -20.88 -24.98
CA GLU A 118 -48.53 -20.22 -25.11
C GLU A 118 -49.50 -21.02 -25.99
N VAL A 119 -48.98 -21.69 -27.03
CA VAL A 119 -49.78 -22.46 -28.00
C VAL A 119 -50.29 -23.77 -27.39
N SER A 120 -49.41 -24.53 -26.75
CA SER A 120 -49.75 -25.82 -26.10
C SER A 120 -50.73 -25.63 -24.95
N LEU A 121 -50.61 -24.54 -24.18
CA LEU A 121 -51.55 -24.22 -23.10
C LEU A 121 -52.80 -23.48 -23.58
N ARG A 122 -52.84 -23.03 -24.84
CA ARG A 122 -53.91 -22.21 -25.42
C ARG A 122 -54.17 -20.94 -24.61
N LEU A 123 -53.09 -20.27 -24.24
CA LEU A 123 -53.09 -19.05 -23.41
C LEU A 123 -52.49 -17.88 -24.19
N VAL A 124 -53.02 -16.69 -23.93
CA VAL A 124 -52.41 -15.42 -24.37
C VAL A 124 -52.11 -14.63 -23.11
N ILE A 125 -50.83 -14.56 -22.73
CA ILE A 125 -50.41 -13.89 -21.50
C ILE A 125 -50.21 -12.40 -21.80
N PRO A 126 -50.77 -11.49 -21.00
CA PRO A 126 -50.52 -10.06 -21.15
C PRO A 126 -49.02 -9.71 -21.03
N PRO A 127 -48.47 -8.81 -21.88
CA PRO A 127 -47.06 -8.43 -21.83
C PRO A 127 -46.59 -7.90 -20.48
N ALA A 128 -47.47 -7.26 -19.71
CA ALA A 128 -47.17 -6.76 -18.37
C ALA A 128 -46.82 -7.86 -17.34
N GLN A 129 -47.17 -9.12 -17.63
CA GLN A 129 -46.93 -10.27 -16.75
C GLN A 129 -45.90 -11.25 -17.34
N LEU A 130 -45.29 -10.88 -18.47
CA LEU A 130 -44.44 -11.76 -19.27
C LEU A 130 -43.11 -11.07 -19.59
N ARG A 131 -42.02 -11.55 -18.99
CA ARG A 131 -40.66 -11.13 -19.36
C ARG A 131 -40.17 -12.03 -20.48
N SER A 132 -39.96 -11.48 -21.68
CA SER A 132 -39.39 -12.23 -22.80
C SER A 132 -37.86 -12.18 -22.76
N LEU A 133 -37.20 -13.33 -22.83
CA LEU A 133 -35.74 -13.48 -22.79
C LEU A 133 -35.27 -14.31 -23.98
N ASN A 134 -34.25 -13.85 -24.69
CA ASN A 134 -33.48 -14.69 -25.58
C ASN A 134 -32.55 -15.60 -24.76
N LEU A 135 -32.61 -16.91 -25.00
CA LEU A 135 -31.84 -17.88 -24.22
C LEU A 135 -30.32 -17.69 -24.34
N GLU A 136 -29.79 -17.33 -25.50
CA GLU A 136 -28.34 -17.18 -25.72
C GLU A 136 -27.84 -15.80 -25.26
N ALA A 137 -28.62 -14.74 -25.50
CA ALA A 137 -28.18 -13.37 -25.27
C ALA A 137 -28.48 -12.87 -23.84
N ASP A 138 -29.69 -13.11 -23.33
CA ASP A 138 -30.20 -12.40 -22.15
C ASP A 138 -30.19 -13.26 -20.89
N PHE A 139 -30.17 -14.59 -21.04
CA PHE A 139 -30.39 -15.52 -19.92
C PHE A 139 -29.25 -15.53 -18.89
N SER A 140 -28.00 -15.31 -19.33
CA SER A 140 -26.86 -15.25 -18.40
C SER A 140 -26.92 -14.04 -17.47
N ALA A 141 -27.34 -12.88 -17.99
CA ALA A 141 -27.58 -11.68 -17.20
C ALA A 141 -28.76 -11.89 -16.24
N PHE A 142 -29.84 -12.52 -16.70
CA PHE A 142 -30.98 -12.90 -15.86
C PHE A 142 -30.57 -13.76 -14.65
N LEU A 143 -29.70 -14.76 -14.87
CA LEU A 143 -29.17 -15.61 -13.79
C LEU A 143 -28.31 -14.83 -12.78
N ALA A 144 -27.61 -13.79 -13.21
CA ALA A 144 -26.82 -12.93 -12.31
C ALA A 144 -27.71 -12.00 -11.44
N GLU A 145 -28.90 -11.64 -11.93
CA GLU A 145 -29.88 -10.76 -11.25
C GLU A 145 -30.76 -11.47 -10.20
N SER A 146 -30.54 -12.78 -9.98
CA SER A 146 -31.36 -13.67 -9.15
C SER A 146 -31.80 -13.04 -7.82
N GLY A 147 -33.09 -12.67 -7.70
CA GLY A 147 -33.72 -12.27 -6.43
C GLY A 147 -34.67 -11.07 -6.46
N ASN A 148 -34.65 -10.24 -7.52
CA ASN A 148 -35.44 -8.99 -7.60
C ASN A 148 -36.50 -8.98 -8.73
N ASP A 149 -36.90 -10.14 -9.21
CA ASP A 149 -37.75 -10.23 -10.39
C ASP A 149 -39.21 -9.91 -10.05
N THR A 150 -39.71 -8.79 -10.57
CA THR A 150 -41.07 -8.29 -10.32
C THR A 150 -42.13 -9.02 -11.16
N VAL A 151 -41.69 -9.69 -12.24
CA VAL A 151 -42.57 -10.38 -13.19
C VAL A 151 -42.60 -11.89 -12.88
N PRO A 152 -43.79 -12.50 -12.72
CA PRO A 152 -43.90 -13.89 -12.27
C PRO A 152 -43.63 -14.94 -13.35
N ILE A 153 -43.73 -14.59 -14.64
CA ILE A 153 -43.60 -15.52 -15.76
C ILE A 153 -42.55 -15.02 -16.74
N VAL A 154 -41.67 -15.94 -17.15
CA VAL A 154 -40.61 -15.71 -18.11
C VAL A 154 -40.91 -16.51 -19.37
N LYS A 155 -40.88 -15.85 -20.54
CA LYS A 155 -40.91 -16.48 -21.86
C LYS A 155 -39.49 -16.60 -22.37
N ILE A 156 -39.00 -17.83 -22.51
CA ILE A 156 -37.67 -18.11 -23.04
C ILE A 156 -37.81 -18.44 -24.52
N ILE A 157 -37.14 -17.65 -25.35
CA ILE A 157 -37.11 -17.83 -26.80
C ILE A 157 -35.86 -18.63 -27.14
N PHE A 158 -36.06 -19.83 -27.69
CA PHE A 158 -34.96 -20.69 -28.11
C PHE A 158 -34.41 -20.25 -29.46
N PRO A 159 -33.11 -20.50 -29.73
CA PRO A 159 -32.53 -20.28 -31.04
C PRO A 159 -33.20 -21.14 -32.13
N GLU A 160 -33.25 -20.59 -33.34
CA GLU A 160 -33.71 -21.28 -34.55
C GLU A 160 -35.14 -21.84 -34.43
N SER A 161 -35.36 -23.11 -34.82
CA SER A 161 -36.65 -23.81 -34.77
C SER A 161 -37.00 -24.39 -33.38
N GLY A 162 -36.33 -23.95 -32.31
CA GLY A 162 -36.56 -24.46 -30.95
C GLY A 162 -37.86 -23.97 -30.29
N GLY A 163 -38.55 -23.02 -30.93
CA GLY A 163 -39.79 -22.43 -30.44
C GLY A 163 -39.57 -21.52 -29.22
N SER A 164 -40.57 -21.47 -28.35
CA SER A 164 -40.49 -20.75 -27.08
C SER A 164 -41.03 -21.63 -25.96
N MET A 165 -40.64 -21.34 -24.73
CA MET A 165 -41.30 -21.88 -23.53
C MET A 165 -41.70 -20.77 -22.59
N ILE A 166 -42.68 -21.04 -21.73
CA ILE A 166 -43.06 -20.17 -20.64
C ILE A 166 -42.84 -20.89 -19.31
N ILE A 167 -42.20 -20.24 -18.35
CA ILE A 167 -41.87 -20.83 -17.06
C ILE A 167 -42.01 -19.79 -15.95
N PRO A 168 -42.43 -20.17 -14.71
CA PRO A 168 -42.41 -19.25 -13.58
C PRO A 168 -40.98 -18.86 -13.23
N SER A 169 -40.73 -17.58 -12.94
CA SER A 169 -39.39 -17.08 -12.56
C SER A 169 -38.84 -17.82 -11.34
N SER A 170 -39.71 -18.18 -10.38
CA SER A 170 -39.37 -18.95 -9.17
C SER A 170 -38.87 -20.38 -9.42
N MET A 171 -39.05 -20.93 -10.63
CA MET A 171 -38.56 -22.27 -11.00
C MET A 171 -37.15 -22.24 -11.61
N ILE A 172 -36.63 -21.06 -11.94
CA ILE A 172 -35.27 -20.87 -12.46
C ILE A 172 -34.35 -20.54 -11.27
N PRO A 173 -33.13 -21.13 -11.18
CA PRO A 173 -32.51 -22.05 -12.14
C PRO A 173 -32.82 -23.53 -11.90
N LYS A 174 -33.06 -23.92 -10.64
CA LYS A 174 -32.96 -25.33 -10.19
C LYS A 174 -33.97 -26.26 -10.88
N LYS A 175 -35.27 -25.93 -10.84
CA LYS A 175 -36.32 -26.82 -11.38
C LYS A 175 -36.27 -26.92 -12.90
N LEU A 176 -35.87 -25.84 -13.58
CA LEU A 176 -35.65 -25.86 -15.03
C LEU A 176 -34.54 -26.84 -15.43
N LEU A 177 -33.42 -26.84 -14.71
CA LEU A 177 -32.33 -27.79 -14.92
C LEU A 177 -32.75 -29.24 -14.62
N GLU A 178 -33.45 -29.47 -13.50
CA GLU A 178 -34.01 -30.79 -13.15
C GLU A 178 -34.85 -31.36 -14.29
N LEU A 179 -35.80 -30.58 -14.80
CA LEU A 179 -36.68 -31.00 -15.90
C LEU A 179 -35.90 -31.26 -17.18
N SER A 180 -34.92 -30.41 -17.50
CA SER A 180 -34.05 -30.59 -18.66
C SER A 180 -33.30 -31.92 -18.58
N LEU A 181 -32.78 -32.29 -17.41
CA LEU A 181 -32.08 -33.56 -17.20
C LEU A 181 -33.02 -34.77 -17.30
N ILE A 182 -34.27 -34.68 -16.83
CA ILE A 182 -35.26 -35.76 -17.00
C ILE A 182 -35.54 -35.99 -18.49
N LYS A 183 -35.69 -34.91 -19.28
CA LYS A 183 -35.90 -34.98 -20.74
C LYS A 183 -34.67 -35.56 -21.46
N ILE A 184 -33.45 -35.18 -21.07
CA ILE A 184 -32.22 -35.80 -21.58
C ILE A 184 -32.14 -37.29 -21.24
N ARG A 185 -32.51 -37.66 -20.01
CA ARG A 185 -32.56 -39.07 -19.61
C ARG A 185 -33.56 -39.86 -20.46
N HIS A 186 -34.72 -39.26 -20.79
CA HIS A 186 -35.67 -39.88 -21.71
C HIS A 186 -35.04 -40.06 -23.10
N TYR A 187 -34.44 -39.01 -23.67
CA TYR A 187 -33.72 -39.09 -24.94
C TYR A 187 -32.67 -40.21 -24.97
N LEU A 188 -31.87 -40.36 -23.91
CA LEU A 188 -30.85 -41.42 -23.81
C LEU A 188 -31.44 -42.84 -23.74
N ARG A 189 -32.65 -43.00 -23.21
CA ARG A 189 -33.37 -44.28 -23.14
C ARG A 189 -33.96 -44.69 -24.48
N THR A 190 -34.29 -43.73 -25.33
CA THR A 190 -34.91 -43.95 -26.63
C THR A 190 -33.88 -44.41 -27.67
N HIS A 191 -34.26 -45.32 -28.56
CA HIS A 191 -33.53 -45.71 -29.79
C HIS A 191 -32.01 -46.01 -29.66
N ASN A 192 -31.55 -46.59 -28.54
CA ASN A 192 -30.12 -46.83 -28.27
C ASN A 192 -29.24 -45.56 -28.33
N ASN A 193 -29.84 -44.39 -28.10
CA ASN A 193 -29.14 -43.10 -28.14
C ASN A 193 -27.98 -43.04 -27.16
N LYS A 194 -28.07 -43.72 -26.01
CA LYS A 194 -26.97 -43.83 -25.06
C LYS A 194 -25.70 -44.42 -25.68
N ASP A 195 -25.80 -45.57 -26.35
CA ASP A 195 -24.65 -46.25 -26.94
C ASP A 195 -24.09 -45.44 -28.13
N TYR A 196 -24.99 -44.83 -28.90
CA TYR A 196 -24.62 -43.91 -29.98
C TYR A 196 -23.81 -42.71 -29.44
N VAL A 197 -24.33 -42.03 -28.41
CA VAL A 197 -23.65 -40.90 -27.76
C VAL A 197 -22.31 -41.33 -27.19
N GLN A 198 -22.26 -42.46 -26.47
CA GLN A 198 -21.02 -42.97 -25.90
C GLN A 198 -19.96 -43.21 -26.98
N HIS A 199 -20.33 -43.88 -28.09
CA HIS A 199 -19.41 -44.16 -29.19
C HIS A 199 -18.95 -42.87 -29.90
N LYS A 200 -19.86 -41.90 -30.10
CA LYS A 200 -19.54 -40.63 -30.77
C LYS A 200 -18.69 -39.69 -29.92
N LEU A 201 -18.85 -39.73 -28.59
CA LEU A 201 -18.07 -38.90 -27.68
C LEU A 201 -16.73 -39.54 -27.28
N ALA A 202 -16.58 -40.86 -27.35
CA ALA A 202 -15.34 -41.55 -26.97
C ALA A 202 -14.05 -40.94 -27.57
N PRO A 203 -14.00 -40.54 -28.86
CA PRO A 203 -12.80 -39.91 -29.43
C PRO A 203 -12.42 -38.56 -28.79
N ALA A 204 -13.39 -37.83 -28.22
CA ALA A 204 -13.13 -36.56 -27.54
C ALA A 204 -12.60 -36.74 -26.10
N PHE A 205 -12.70 -37.96 -25.55
CA PHE A 205 -12.38 -38.30 -24.16
C PHE A 205 -11.38 -39.46 -24.06
N ILE A 206 -10.33 -39.45 -24.89
CA ILE A 206 -9.26 -40.46 -24.87
C ILE A 206 -8.63 -40.52 -23.47
N GLY A 207 -8.56 -41.71 -22.88
CA GLY A 207 -8.05 -41.93 -21.52
C GLY A 207 -9.02 -41.54 -20.40
N LYS A 208 -10.23 -41.09 -20.72
CA LYS A 208 -11.34 -40.83 -19.80
C LYS A 208 -12.61 -41.59 -20.22
N GLU A 209 -12.49 -42.69 -20.96
CA GLU A 209 -13.65 -43.44 -21.48
C GLU A 209 -14.49 -44.05 -20.35
N THR A 210 -13.86 -44.51 -19.27
CA THR A 210 -14.56 -45.01 -18.07
C THR A 210 -15.40 -43.92 -17.43
N MET A 211 -14.86 -42.70 -17.28
CA MET A 211 -15.60 -41.55 -16.75
C MET A 211 -16.79 -41.19 -17.65
N LEU A 212 -16.61 -41.19 -18.97
CA LEU A 212 -17.71 -40.99 -19.93
C LEU A 212 -18.83 -42.02 -19.76
N LYS A 213 -18.46 -43.30 -19.66
CA LYS A 213 -19.43 -44.39 -19.43
C LYS A 213 -20.16 -44.23 -18.10
N ASP A 214 -19.43 -43.89 -17.04
CA ASP A 214 -19.98 -43.71 -15.70
C ASP A 214 -20.93 -42.51 -15.62
N THR A 215 -20.57 -41.36 -16.21
CA THR A 215 -21.45 -40.19 -16.30
C THR A 215 -22.73 -40.48 -17.08
N LEU A 216 -22.63 -41.19 -18.22
CA LEU A 216 -23.83 -41.61 -18.97
C LEU A 216 -24.68 -42.60 -18.17
N ASN A 217 -24.08 -43.51 -17.41
CA ASN A 217 -24.81 -44.40 -16.50
C ASN A 217 -25.48 -43.62 -15.36
N GLN A 218 -24.79 -42.64 -14.79
CA GLN A 218 -25.31 -41.78 -13.72
C GLN A 218 -26.53 -40.99 -14.22
N LEU A 219 -26.50 -40.40 -15.41
CA LEU A 219 -27.66 -39.72 -16.00
C LEU A 219 -28.87 -40.64 -16.15
N MET A 220 -28.65 -41.93 -16.38
CA MET A 220 -29.72 -42.92 -16.53
C MET A 220 -30.36 -43.33 -15.21
N VAL A 221 -29.57 -43.38 -14.12
CA VAL A 221 -29.99 -43.87 -12.80
C VAL A 221 -30.34 -42.72 -11.85
N ARG A 222 -29.48 -41.71 -11.73
CA ARG A 222 -29.59 -40.56 -10.83
C ARG A 222 -29.25 -39.25 -11.56
N PRO A 223 -30.16 -38.74 -12.42
CA PRO A 223 -29.90 -37.54 -13.21
C PRO A 223 -29.65 -36.30 -12.35
N PHE A 224 -30.28 -36.17 -11.18
CA PHE A 224 -30.15 -34.99 -10.33
C PHE A 224 -28.78 -34.89 -9.64
N ASP A 225 -28.05 -36.00 -9.47
CA ASP A 225 -26.69 -35.95 -8.93
C ASP A 225 -25.77 -35.17 -9.89
N SER A 226 -26.06 -35.19 -11.19
CA SER A 226 -25.35 -34.42 -12.22
C SER A 226 -25.59 -32.90 -12.17
N LEU A 227 -26.51 -32.41 -11.33
CA LEU A 227 -26.68 -30.97 -11.10
C LEU A 227 -25.51 -30.40 -10.31
N ASN A 228 -25.06 -31.10 -9.28
CA ASN A 228 -23.85 -30.72 -8.54
C ASN A 228 -22.64 -30.68 -9.46
N ASP A 229 -22.60 -31.59 -10.44
CA ASP A 229 -21.54 -31.62 -11.45
C ASP A 229 -21.61 -30.37 -12.36
N LEU A 230 -22.80 -29.94 -12.78
CA LEU A 230 -22.96 -28.70 -13.55
C LEU A 230 -22.60 -27.43 -12.75
N GLU A 231 -22.91 -27.39 -11.46
CA GLU A 231 -22.68 -26.21 -10.61
C GLU A 231 -21.23 -26.07 -10.13
N LYS A 232 -20.55 -27.19 -9.87
CA LYS A 232 -19.25 -27.21 -9.18
C LYS A 232 -18.15 -27.98 -9.90
N ALA A 233 -18.45 -28.85 -10.86
CA ALA A 233 -17.46 -29.83 -11.32
C ALA A 233 -16.40 -29.26 -12.28
N GLY A 234 -15.23 -29.90 -12.19
CA GLY A 234 -13.99 -29.52 -12.86
C GLY A 234 -13.83 -30.04 -14.28
N ASP A 235 -12.58 -30.32 -14.64
CA ASP A 235 -12.05 -30.40 -16.01
C ASP A 235 -12.69 -31.46 -16.96
N PHE A 236 -13.62 -32.29 -16.47
CA PHE A 236 -14.37 -33.26 -17.28
C PHE A 236 -15.82 -32.83 -17.56
N ALA A 237 -16.54 -32.28 -16.58
CA ALA A 237 -17.98 -32.03 -16.70
C ALA A 237 -18.31 -30.93 -17.73
N PHE A 238 -17.59 -29.80 -17.69
CA PHE A 238 -17.85 -28.72 -18.66
C PHE A 238 -17.61 -29.15 -20.11
N PRO A 239 -16.50 -29.84 -20.45
CA PRO A 239 -16.33 -30.40 -21.78
C PRO A 239 -17.38 -31.46 -22.13
N PHE A 240 -17.72 -32.37 -21.20
CA PHE A 240 -18.75 -33.39 -21.42
C PHE A 240 -20.07 -32.76 -21.88
N TRP A 241 -20.58 -31.79 -21.11
CA TRP A 241 -21.84 -31.14 -21.45
C TRP A 241 -21.77 -30.31 -22.73
N ALA A 242 -20.63 -29.68 -23.04
CA ALA A 242 -20.44 -28.96 -24.29
C ALA A 242 -20.47 -29.90 -25.51
N TYR A 243 -19.71 -31.00 -25.48
CA TYR A 243 -19.69 -31.97 -26.58
C TYR A 243 -21.02 -32.73 -26.70
N PHE A 244 -21.61 -33.12 -25.57
CA PHE A 244 -22.94 -33.76 -25.55
C PHE A 244 -23.99 -32.84 -26.18
N SER A 245 -24.02 -31.58 -25.78
CA SER A 245 -24.97 -30.59 -26.29
C SER A 245 -24.79 -30.36 -27.79
N SER A 246 -23.54 -30.20 -28.24
CA SER A 246 -23.23 -30.07 -29.67
C SER A 246 -23.66 -31.29 -30.48
N LEU A 247 -23.45 -32.50 -29.94
CA LEU A 247 -23.80 -33.75 -30.62
C LEU A 247 -25.31 -33.88 -30.81
N VAL A 248 -26.09 -33.70 -29.74
CA VAL A 248 -27.56 -33.84 -29.78
C VAL A 248 -28.19 -32.76 -30.67
N LYS A 249 -27.73 -31.50 -30.58
CA LYS A 249 -28.17 -30.43 -31.50
C LYS A 249 -27.90 -30.80 -32.95
N GLY A 250 -26.68 -31.23 -33.25
CA GLY A 250 -26.27 -31.58 -34.61
C GLY A 250 -27.02 -32.77 -35.19
N ASP A 251 -27.45 -33.72 -34.35
CA ASP A 251 -28.21 -34.89 -34.76
C ASP A 251 -29.67 -34.53 -35.07
N ILE A 252 -30.34 -33.84 -34.13
CA ILE A 252 -31.75 -33.45 -34.27
C ILE A 252 -31.95 -32.43 -35.40
N ARG A 253 -30.99 -31.54 -35.65
CA ARG A 253 -31.04 -30.57 -36.76
C ARG A 253 -31.07 -31.23 -38.14
N LYS A 254 -30.56 -32.45 -38.29
CA LYS A 254 -30.56 -33.18 -39.57
C LYS A 254 -31.90 -33.84 -39.90
N LYS A 255 -32.82 -33.92 -38.93
CA LYS A 255 -34.15 -34.51 -39.11
C LYS A 255 -35.08 -33.52 -39.81
N ASN A 256 -35.70 -33.94 -40.90
CA ASN A 256 -36.68 -33.15 -41.64
C ASN A 256 -38.04 -33.06 -40.92
N ASP A 257 -38.44 -34.14 -40.24
CA ASP A 257 -39.65 -34.17 -39.42
C ASP A 257 -39.25 -34.37 -37.96
N LYS A 258 -39.66 -33.43 -37.11
CA LYS A 258 -39.23 -33.36 -35.71
C LYS A 258 -40.37 -33.83 -34.82
N LEU A 259 -40.14 -34.92 -34.11
CA LEU A 259 -41.11 -35.39 -33.13
C LEU A 259 -41.15 -34.47 -31.90
N PRO A 260 -42.22 -34.51 -31.10
CA PRO A 260 -42.29 -33.78 -29.83
C PRO A 260 -41.10 -34.12 -28.90
N GLU A 261 -40.66 -35.37 -28.88
CA GLU A 261 -39.50 -35.84 -28.10
C GLU A 261 -38.17 -35.24 -28.59
N ASP A 262 -38.02 -35.04 -29.91
CA ASP A 262 -36.85 -34.39 -30.48
C ASP A 262 -36.80 -32.91 -30.08
N THR A 263 -37.95 -32.25 -30.08
CA THR A 263 -38.06 -30.85 -29.64
C THR A 263 -37.80 -30.72 -28.14
N ALA A 264 -38.30 -31.66 -27.32
CA ALA A 264 -38.05 -31.72 -25.89
C ALA A 264 -36.55 -31.88 -25.57
N ALA A 265 -35.87 -32.80 -26.27
CA ALA A 265 -34.44 -33.00 -26.14
C ALA A 265 -33.65 -31.76 -26.59
N LEU A 266 -34.01 -31.17 -27.74
CA LEU A 266 -33.35 -29.97 -28.28
C LEU A 266 -33.44 -28.77 -27.32
N GLN A 267 -34.63 -28.48 -26.80
CA GLN A 267 -34.82 -27.40 -25.83
C GLN A 267 -34.00 -27.63 -24.55
N SER A 268 -34.01 -28.86 -24.04
CA SER A 268 -33.26 -29.23 -22.83
C SER A 268 -31.75 -29.06 -23.00
N VAL A 269 -31.23 -29.41 -24.17
CA VAL A 269 -29.82 -29.23 -24.49
C VAL A 269 -29.42 -27.75 -24.54
N TYR A 270 -30.23 -26.89 -25.16
CA TYR A 270 -29.95 -25.45 -25.16
C TYR A 270 -29.91 -24.87 -23.75
N VAL A 271 -30.85 -25.28 -22.89
CA VAL A 271 -30.85 -24.88 -21.47
C VAL A 271 -29.56 -25.33 -20.79
N ILE A 272 -29.22 -26.62 -20.89
CA ILE A 272 -28.03 -27.18 -20.26
C ILE A 272 -26.76 -26.49 -20.75
N GLU A 273 -26.64 -26.18 -22.03
CA GLU A 273 -25.47 -25.51 -22.60
C GLU A 273 -25.27 -24.10 -22.03
N VAL A 274 -26.35 -23.30 -21.92
CA VAL A 274 -26.26 -21.95 -21.35
C VAL A 274 -25.88 -22.01 -19.86
N PHE A 275 -26.48 -22.93 -19.10
CA PHE A 275 -26.10 -23.15 -17.71
C PHE A 275 -24.65 -23.63 -17.56
N ASN A 276 -24.21 -24.54 -18.42
CA ASN A 276 -22.84 -25.04 -18.45
C ASN A 276 -21.84 -23.90 -18.68
N ASN A 277 -22.13 -22.98 -19.61
CA ASN A 277 -21.30 -21.81 -19.86
C ASN A 277 -21.32 -20.80 -18.70
N TYR A 278 -22.50 -20.57 -18.11
CA TYR A 278 -22.65 -19.68 -16.95
C TYR A 278 -21.84 -20.18 -15.74
N TYR A 279 -22.02 -21.44 -15.34
CA TYR A 279 -21.28 -22.02 -14.22
C TYR A 279 -19.79 -22.19 -14.49
N LYS A 280 -19.40 -22.51 -15.74
CA LYS A 280 -17.99 -22.50 -16.15
C LYS A 280 -17.37 -21.12 -15.97
N GLY A 281 -18.06 -20.06 -16.40
CA GLY A 281 -17.61 -18.68 -16.22
C GLY A 281 -17.48 -18.31 -14.74
N LYS A 282 -18.44 -18.73 -13.91
CA LYS A 282 -18.43 -18.52 -12.46
C LYS A 282 -17.24 -19.21 -11.77
N VAL A 283 -17.05 -20.50 -12.02
CA VAL A 283 -15.93 -21.29 -11.43
C VAL A 283 -14.58 -20.77 -11.92
N GLN A 284 -14.48 -20.38 -13.20
CA GLN A 284 -13.26 -19.79 -13.74
C GLN A 284 -12.93 -18.47 -13.03
N LYS A 285 -13.93 -17.59 -12.84
CA LYS A 285 -13.77 -16.33 -12.11
C LYS A 285 -13.40 -16.55 -10.65
N GLU A 286 -14.00 -17.55 -9.99
CA GLU A 286 -13.63 -17.93 -8.62
C GLU A 286 -12.17 -18.38 -8.55
N ARG A 287 -11.73 -19.29 -9.43
CA ARG A 287 -10.31 -19.73 -9.50
C ARG A 287 -9.34 -18.59 -9.81
N GLU A 288 -9.70 -17.69 -10.73
CA GLU A 288 -8.92 -16.50 -11.06
C GLU A 288 -8.82 -15.58 -9.83
N SER A 289 -9.92 -15.36 -9.11
CA SER A 289 -9.93 -14.57 -7.89
C SER A 289 -9.06 -15.18 -6.79
N GLU A 290 -9.13 -16.51 -6.56
CA GLU A 290 -8.28 -17.20 -5.59
C GLU A 290 -6.80 -17.11 -5.96
N THR A 291 -6.48 -17.25 -7.25
CA THR A 291 -5.10 -17.12 -7.74
C THR A 291 -4.60 -15.68 -7.59
N ALA A 292 -5.44 -14.70 -7.88
CA ALA A 292 -5.13 -13.29 -7.71
C ALA A 292 -4.93 -12.91 -6.22
N LEU A 293 -5.69 -13.52 -5.31
CA LEU A 293 -5.47 -13.35 -3.86
C LEU A 293 -4.16 -14.00 -3.38
N LYS A 294 -3.78 -15.16 -3.91
CA LYS A 294 -2.44 -15.73 -3.64
C LYS A 294 -1.32 -14.84 -4.18
N ASN A 295 -1.52 -14.24 -5.36
CA ASN A 295 -0.57 -13.29 -5.92
C ASN A 295 -0.49 -11.99 -5.11
N LEU A 296 -1.61 -11.52 -4.54
CA LEU A 296 -1.65 -10.40 -3.60
C LEU A 296 -0.73 -10.68 -2.40
N ASP A 297 -0.83 -11.87 -1.80
CA ASP A 297 0.01 -12.28 -0.68
C ASP A 297 1.49 -12.30 -1.06
N LEU A 298 1.82 -12.88 -2.22
CA LEU A 298 3.20 -12.88 -2.74
C LEU A 298 3.75 -11.48 -3.03
N GLN A 299 2.89 -10.50 -3.36
CA GLN A 299 3.32 -9.10 -3.56
C GLN A 299 3.52 -8.37 -2.22
N LEU A 300 2.67 -8.63 -1.22
CA LEU A 300 2.83 -8.09 0.14
C LEU A 300 4.15 -8.56 0.78
N GLU A 301 4.59 -9.76 0.45
CA GLU A 301 5.87 -10.30 0.90
C GLU A 301 7.10 -9.74 0.17
N LYS A 302 6.96 -8.94 -0.89
CA LYS A 302 8.11 -8.38 -1.64
C LYS A 302 8.57 -7.05 -1.06
N PRO A 303 9.84 -6.66 -1.28
CA PRO A 303 10.32 -5.32 -0.94
C PRO A 303 9.51 -4.26 -1.72
N PRO A 304 9.10 -3.14 -1.10
CA PRO A 304 9.63 -2.59 0.15
C PRO A 304 9.08 -3.16 1.47
N TYR A 305 8.18 -4.15 1.45
CA TYR A 305 7.54 -4.80 2.62
C TYR A 305 6.52 -3.96 3.40
N PHE A 306 6.32 -2.69 3.04
CA PHE A 306 5.28 -1.83 3.58
C PHE A 306 4.52 -1.18 2.43
N TYR A 307 3.19 -1.23 2.49
CA TYR A 307 2.33 -0.78 1.40
C TYR A 307 1.14 0.01 1.95
N SER A 308 0.79 1.12 1.30
CA SER A 308 -0.48 1.79 1.54
C SER A 308 -1.62 1.05 0.81
N MET A 309 -2.88 1.37 1.14
CA MET A 309 -4.03 0.83 0.39
C MET A 309 -3.95 1.19 -1.11
N ASP A 310 -3.47 2.39 -1.42
CA ASP A 310 -3.31 2.84 -2.81
C ASP A 310 -2.24 2.02 -3.56
N ASP A 311 -1.19 1.57 -2.87
CA ASP A 311 -0.18 0.70 -3.45
C ASP A 311 -0.74 -0.71 -3.69
N VAL A 312 -1.47 -1.26 -2.72
CA VAL A 312 -2.08 -2.59 -2.81
C VAL A 312 -3.07 -2.66 -3.98
N VAL A 313 -3.86 -1.61 -4.20
CA VAL A 313 -4.78 -1.50 -5.34
C VAL A 313 -4.06 -1.52 -6.69
N ARG A 314 -2.78 -1.10 -6.74
CA ARG A 314 -1.97 -1.05 -7.96
C ARG A 314 -1.17 -2.33 -8.20
N PHE A 315 -1.30 -3.34 -7.36
CA PHE A 315 -0.57 -4.59 -7.55
C PHE A 315 -0.95 -5.28 -8.85
N VAL A 316 0.07 -5.89 -9.47
CA VAL A 316 -0.03 -6.63 -10.72
C VAL A 316 0.44 -8.06 -10.52
N ASP A 317 -0.12 -8.96 -11.31
CA ASP A 317 0.37 -10.33 -11.47
C ASP A 317 1.75 -10.32 -12.19
N SER A 318 2.44 -11.46 -12.16
CA SER A 318 3.63 -11.82 -12.94
C SER A 318 3.60 -11.40 -14.42
N LYS A 319 2.40 -11.31 -15.02
CA LYS A 319 2.19 -10.90 -16.42
C LYS A 319 1.95 -9.38 -16.60
N GLY A 320 1.99 -8.59 -15.53
CA GLY A 320 1.73 -7.15 -15.57
C GLY A 320 0.25 -6.75 -15.61
N ILE A 321 -0.65 -7.70 -15.40
CA ILE A 321 -2.10 -7.46 -15.35
C ILE A 321 -2.47 -7.04 -13.92
N PRO A 322 -3.24 -5.95 -13.72
CA PRO A 322 -3.74 -5.58 -12.40
C PRO A 322 -4.49 -6.72 -11.71
N LEU A 323 -4.24 -6.90 -10.41
CA LEU A 323 -4.97 -7.87 -9.60
C LEU A 323 -6.43 -7.41 -9.37
N LEU A 324 -6.63 -6.10 -9.17
CA LEU A 324 -7.95 -5.51 -9.11
C LEU A 324 -8.64 -5.66 -10.49
N GLY A 325 -9.82 -6.28 -10.49
CA GLY A 325 -10.53 -6.70 -11.70
C GLY A 325 -10.61 -8.22 -11.85
N GLN A 326 -9.62 -8.96 -11.32
CA GLN A 326 -9.69 -10.42 -11.17
C GLN A 326 -10.47 -10.80 -9.91
N TYR A 327 -10.44 -9.94 -8.89
CA TYR A 327 -11.36 -9.91 -7.75
C TYR A 327 -12.05 -8.55 -7.64
N SER A 328 -13.16 -8.47 -6.90
CA SER A 328 -13.86 -7.21 -6.64
C SER A 328 -13.15 -6.39 -5.55
N ARG A 329 -13.39 -5.07 -5.53
CA ARG A 329 -12.87 -4.20 -4.46
C ARG A 329 -13.37 -4.61 -3.08
N GLU A 330 -14.63 -5.03 -3.00
CA GLU A 330 -15.24 -5.54 -1.76
C GLU A 330 -14.47 -6.77 -1.25
N THR A 331 -14.16 -7.73 -2.14
CA THR A 331 -13.37 -8.92 -1.79
C THR A 331 -11.97 -8.55 -1.31
N LEU A 332 -11.31 -7.55 -1.90
CA LEU A 332 -10.02 -7.06 -1.42
C LEU A 332 -10.12 -6.47 -0.01
N GLU A 333 -11.07 -5.56 0.21
CA GLU A 333 -11.26 -4.90 1.50
C GLU A 333 -11.62 -5.91 2.60
N GLU A 334 -12.49 -6.89 2.30
CA GLU A 334 -12.81 -8.00 3.19
C GLU A 334 -11.60 -8.87 3.49
N THR A 335 -10.77 -9.17 2.48
CA THR A 335 -9.56 -9.99 2.66
C THR A 335 -8.52 -9.26 3.53
N ILE A 336 -8.25 -7.99 3.28
CA ILE A 336 -7.34 -7.17 4.10
C ILE A 336 -7.88 -7.05 5.52
N LYS A 337 -9.18 -6.77 5.68
CA LYS A 337 -9.82 -6.71 7.00
C LYS A 337 -9.72 -8.05 7.74
N LYS A 338 -9.94 -9.16 7.04
CA LYS A 338 -9.76 -10.50 7.60
C LYS A 338 -8.32 -10.67 8.07
N LYS A 339 -7.32 -10.46 7.21
CA LYS A 339 -5.90 -10.62 7.56
C LYS A 339 -5.39 -9.71 8.67
N THR A 340 -5.98 -8.52 8.82
CA THR A 340 -5.66 -7.58 9.91
C THR A 340 -6.37 -7.88 11.22
N THR A 341 -7.40 -8.75 11.20
CA THR A 341 -8.20 -9.11 12.38
C THR A 341 -8.04 -10.58 12.79
N SER A 342 -7.68 -11.47 11.86
CA SER A 342 -7.55 -12.91 12.08
C SER A 342 -6.20 -13.24 12.74
N GLY A 343 -6.17 -13.11 14.06
CA GLY A 343 -5.24 -13.82 14.94
C GLY A 343 -6.05 -14.74 15.86
N ASP A 344 -5.48 -15.87 16.29
CA ASP A 344 -6.03 -16.61 17.43
C ASP A 344 -5.90 -15.75 18.69
N VAL A 345 -6.62 -16.07 19.77
CA VAL A 345 -6.56 -15.30 21.05
C VAL A 345 -5.11 -15.13 21.57
N MET A 346 -4.19 -15.98 21.12
CA MET A 346 -2.77 -16.00 21.50
C MET A 346 -1.80 -15.70 20.34
N SER A 347 -2.25 -15.24 19.17
CA SER A 347 -1.36 -14.94 18.04
C SER A 347 -1.69 -13.62 17.34
N LEU A 348 -0.66 -12.97 16.78
CA LEU A 348 -0.82 -11.74 16.02
C LEU A 348 -1.45 -12.01 14.65
N PRO A 349 -2.24 -11.05 14.12
CA PRO A 349 -2.73 -11.09 12.75
C PRO A 349 -1.60 -11.22 11.73
N GLU A 350 -1.87 -11.88 10.59
CA GLU A 350 -0.90 -12.05 9.50
C GLU A 350 -0.40 -10.70 8.95
N LEU A 351 -1.31 -9.73 8.84
CA LEU A 351 -1.02 -8.39 8.32
C LEU A 351 -1.19 -7.36 9.44
N LEU A 352 -0.12 -6.63 9.74
CA LEU A 352 -0.09 -5.60 10.77
C LEU A 352 -0.25 -4.22 10.14
N ILE A 353 -0.91 -3.31 10.87
CA ILE A 353 -1.12 -1.92 10.45
C ILE A 353 -0.21 -1.02 11.28
N ILE A 354 0.68 -0.32 10.60
CA ILE A 354 1.55 0.70 11.20
C ILE A 354 0.92 2.06 10.95
N HIS A 355 0.75 2.85 12.01
CA HIS A 355 0.15 4.17 11.92
C HIS A 355 1.23 5.24 11.78
N GLY A 356 1.21 5.95 10.65
CA GLY A 356 2.05 7.12 10.46
C GLY A 356 1.57 8.32 11.24
N LEU A 357 2.50 9.22 11.57
CA LEU A 357 2.24 10.48 12.29
C LEU A 357 1.20 11.38 11.60
N GLY A 358 1.03 11.26 10.27
CA GLY A 358 0.06 12.01 9.46
C GLY A 358 -1.30 11.32 9.26
N GLY A 359 -1.58 10.22 9.96
CA GLY A 359 -2.80 9.41 9.75
C GLY A 359 -2.71 8.42 8.58
N GLU A 360 -1.54 8.30 7.96
CA GLU A 360 -1.24 7.30 6.96
C GLU A 360 -1.25 5.90 7.58
N ARG A 361 -1.69 4.90 6.80
CA ARG A 361 -1.74 3.50 7.23
C ARG A 361 -0.92 2.66 6.28
N TRP A 362 0.06 1.95 6.81
CA TRP A 362 0.86 0.99 6.06
C TRP A 362 0.58 -0.42 6.54
N PHE A 363 0.40 -1.32 5.58
CA PHE A 363 0.24 -2.75 5.79
C PHE A 363 1.58 -3.45 5.66
N VAL A 364 1.94 -4.24 6.66
CA VAL A 364 3.19 -4.99 6.72
C VAL A 364 2.91 -6.42 7.15
N ASP A 365 3.42 -7.38 6.38
CA ASP A 365 3.37 -8.79 6.75
C ASP A 365 4.20 -9.03 8.03
N LYS A 366 3.63 -9.75 9.00
CA LYS A 366 4.29 -9.99 10.30
C LYS A 366 5.67 -10.62 10.16
N SER A 367 5.86 -11.53 9.20
CA SER A 367 7.14 -12.21 8.93
C SER A 367 8.22 -11.25 8.39
N ARG A 368 7.80 -10.15 7.76
CA ARG A 368 8.67 -9.16 7.11
C ARG A 368 8.93 -7.93 7.98
N MET A 369 8.31 -7.86 9.15
CA MET A 369 8.35 -6.69 10.02
C MET A 369 9.77 -6.44 10.60
N LEU A 370 10.42 -7.48 11.15
CA LEU A 370 11.81 -7.38 11.63
C LEU A 370 12.81 -7.08 10.48
N PRO A 371 12.76 -7.79 9.32
CA PRO A 371 13.58 -7.43 8.16
C PRO A 371 13.39 -5.98 7.69
N LEU A 372 12.15 -5.48 7.70
CA LEU A 372 11.83 -4.12 7.33
C LEU A 372 12.50 -3.12 8.28
N CYS A 373 12.41 -3.34 9.60
CA CYS A 373 13.06 -2.49 10.59
C CYS A 373 14.57 -2.40 10.38
N VAL A 374 15.25 -3.55 10.21
CA VAL A 374 16.70 -3.59 9.96
C VAL A 374 17.08 -2.87 8.66
N LYS A 375 16.31 -3.07 7.59
CA LYS A 375 16.52 -2.40 6.31
C LYS A 375 16.39 -0.87 6.45
N LEU A 376 15.32 -0.41 7.08
CA LEU A 376 15.07 1.03 7.29
C LEU A 376 16.14 1.66 8.19
N LEU A 377 16.60 0.97 9.24
CA LEU A 377 17.74 1.40 10.06
C LEU A 377 19.00 1.57 9.21
N GLY A 378 19.31 0.60 8.35
CA GLY A 378 20.44 0.65 7.44
C GLY A 378 20.40 1.81 6.45
N GLU A 379 19.22 2.10 5.89
CA GLU A 379 18.99 3.21 4.96
C GLU A 379 19.01 4.59 5.64
N ALA A 380 18.45 4.69 6.85
CA ALA A 380 18.38 5.94 7.61
C ALA A 380 19.71 6.32 8.26
N ARG A 381 20.49 5.34 8.77
CA ARG A 381 21.76 5.55 9.48
C ARG A 381 22.71 6.56 8.82
N PRO A 382 23.11 6.43 7.53
CA PRO A 382 24.05 7.36 6.91
C PRO A 382 23.48 8.77 6.79
N ARG A 383 22.16 8.90 6.59
CA ARG A 383 21.47 10.19 6.49
C ARG A 383 21.39 10.88 7.85
N VAL A 384 21.01 10.14 8.89
CA VAL A 384 20.96 10.62 10.28
C VAL A 384 22.36 11.06 10.71
N LYS A 385 23.39 10.22 10.54
CA LYS A 385 24.78 10.56 10.87
C LYS A 385 25.22 11.84 10.17
N THR A 386 24.98 11.95 8.87
CA THR A 386 25.41 13.12 8.08
C THR A 386 24.70 14.40 8.53
N SER A 387 23.38 14.33 8.75
CA SER A 387 22.58 15.47 9.23
C SER A 387 23.08 15.96 10.59
N LEU A 388 23.31 15.02 11.51
CA LEU A 388 23.79 15.30 12.87
C LEU A 388 25.20 15.91 12.85
N THR A 389 26.14 15.31 12.11
CA THR A 389 27.50 15.85 11.95
C THR A 389 27.48 17.26 11.36
N GLN A 390 26.63 17.52 10.36
CA GLN A 390 26.51 18.86 9.75
C GLN A 390 25.90 19.88 10.71
N ARG A 391 24.84 19.53 11.45
CA ARG A 391 24.22 20.39 12.47
C ARG A 391 25.23 20.75 13.55
N TRP A 392 25.89 19.74 14.11
CA TRP A 392 26.87 19.94 15.17
C TRP A 392 28.12 20.69 14.69
N PHE A 393 28.54 20.50 13.44
CA PHE A 393 29.59 21.31 12.83
C PHE A 393 29.21 22.79 12.76
N LYS A 394 27.98 23.12 12.33
CA LYS A 394 27.49 24.52 12.33
C LYS A 394 27.47 25.09 13.74
N LEU A 395 26.86 24.39 14.69
CA LEU A 395 26.79 24.84 16.09
C LEU A 395 28.17 25.05 16.71
N LYS A 396 29.11 24.12 16.51
CA LYS A 396 30.48 24.27 17.03
C LYS A 396 31.30 25.34 16.29
N SER A 397 31.02 25.61 15.02
CA SER A 397 31.62 26.74 14.30
C SER A 397 31.16 28.09 14.85
N GLU A 398 29.96 28.14 15.44
CA GLU A 398 29.37 29.32 16.09
C GLU A 398 29.64 29.35 17.62
N TYR A 399 30.45 28.43 18.15
CA TYR A 399 30.74 28.26 19.59
C TYR A 399 29.52 27.93 20.46
N ILE A 400 28.47 27.35 19.87
CA ILE A 400 27.24 26.92 20.55
C ILE A 400 27.36 25.43 20.94
N SER A 401 26.81 25.06 22.10
CA SER A 401 26.69 23.68 22.58
C SER A 401 25.23 23.38 22.85
N GLU A 402 24.75 22.20 22.43
CA GLU A 402 23.40 21.71 22.75
C GLU A 402 23.48 20.58 23.78
N PRO A 403 22.40 20.35 24.56
CA PRO A 403 22.35 19.28 25.56
C PRO A 403 22.69 17.88 24.99
N SER A 404 22.29 17.61 23.75
CA SER A 404 22.57 16.35 23.03
C SER A 404 24.06 16.12 22.74
N MET A 405 24.91 17.15 22.87
CA MET A 405 26.37 17.02 22.76
C MET A 405 27.00 16.61 24.10
N GLU A 406 26.30 16.74 25.21
CA GLU A 406 26.84 16.61 26.57
C GLU A 406 26.26 15.41 27.31
N ASP A 407 24.99 15.12 27.06
CA ASP A 407 24.20 14.07 27.68
C ASP A 407 23.76 13.00 26.65
N ASP A 408 23.73 11.75 27.09
CA ASP A 408 23.40 10.60 26.23
C ASP A 408 21.86 10.47 26.06
N ASP A 409 21.07 10.80 27.09
CA ASP A 409 19.60 10.79 26.98
C ASP A 409 19.10 11.90 26.04
N ALA A 410 19.68 13.11 26.15
CA ALA A 410 19.42 14.21 25.22
C ALA A 410 19.87 13.89 23.78
N PHE A 411 20.90 13.07 23.61
CA PHE A 411 21.35 12.60 22.30
C PHE A 411 20.34 11.64 21.66
N ASP A 412 19.81 10.70 22.43
CA ASP A 412 18.76 9.78 21.94
C ASP A 412 17.46 10.51 21.60
N ALA A 413 17.09 11.56 22.35
CA ALA A 413 15.96 12.42 22.01
C ALA A 413 16.15 13.16 20.68
N GLU A 414 17.36 13.69 20.42
CA GLU A 414 17.69 14.31 19.12
C GLU A 414 17.67 13.28 17.98
N LEU A 415 18.17 12.06 18.22
CA LEU A 415 18.09 10.98 17.25
C LEU A 415 16.64 10.58 16.92
N ALA A 416 15.74 10.64 17.90
CA ALA A 416 14.31 10.38 17.68
C ALA A 416 13.69 11.44 16.75
N GLU A 417 13.90 12.72 17.04
CA GLU A 417 13.41 13.84 16.21
C GLU A 417 13.95 13.78 14.77
N LEU A 418 15.24 13.47 14.63
CA LEU A 418 15.87 13.29 13.31
C LEU A 418 15.33 12.06 12.58
N THR A 419 15.03 10.98 13.30
CA THR A 419 14.45 9.77 12.70
C THR A 419 13.04 10.01 12.19
N GLU A 420 12.20 10.73 12.95
CA GLU A 420 10.87 11.14 12.50
C GLU A 420 10.93 11.96 11.21
N THR A 421 11.91 12.85 11.10
CA THR A 421 12.09 13.71 9.92
C THR A 421 12.61 12.94 8.70
N ILE A 422 13.57 12.03 8.90
CA ILE A 422 14.28 11.33 7.81
C ILE A 422 13.54 10.07 7.36
N SER A 423 12.89 9.36 8.28
CA SER A 423 12.17 8.11 8.04
C SER A 423 10.95 7.99 8.98
N PRO A 424 9.81 8.60 8.62
CA PRO A 424 8.58 8.53 9.41
C PRO A 424 8.09 7.10 9.65
N VAL A 425 8.26 6.21 8.66
CA VAL A 425 7.87 4.79 8.75
C VAL A 425 8.69 4.07 9.81
N LEU A 426 10.00 4.33 9.87
CA LEU A 426 10.88 3.76 10.90
C LEU A 426 10.52 4.27 12.30
N ALA A 427 10.22 5.56 12.43
CA ALA A 427 9.78 6.12 13.70
C ALA A 427 8.48 5.48 14.18
N ALA A 428 7.50 5.28 13.30
CA ALA A 428 6.25 4.59 13.62
C ALA A 428 6.46 3.13 14.04
N LEU A 429 7.33 2.40 13.32
CA LEU A 429 7.72 1.02 13.65
C LEU A 429 8.36 0.88 15.03
N ILE A 430 9.25 1.81 15.37
CA ILE A 430 10.01 1.82 16.63
C ILE A 430 9.12 2.27 17.81
N GLY A 431 8.18 3.18 17.57
CA GLY A 431 7.28 3.70 18.60
C GLY A 431 6.19 2.73 19.03
N GLU A 432 5.81 1.77 18.19
CA GLU A 432 4.78 0.78 18.52
C GLU A 432 5.34 -0.44 19.27
N LYS A 433 4.60 -0.92 20.28
CA LYS A 433 4.91 -2.20 20.97
C LYS A 433 4.75 -3.44 20.08
N THR A 434 4.23 -3.27 18.87
CA THR A 434 4.00 -4.32 17.88
C THR A 434 5.30 -5.03 17.47
N LEU A 435 6.42 -4.31 17.39
CA LEU A 435 7.73 -4.89 17.06
C LEU A 435 8.19 -5.94 18.09
N PHE A 436 7.99 -5.68 19.38
CA PHE A 436 8.33 -6.63 20.43
C PHE A 436 7.46 -7.87 20.38
N LEU A 437 6.14 -7.70 20.19
CA LEU A 437 5.20 -8.82 20.10
C LEU A 437 5.52 -9.73 18.90
N VAL A 438 5.92 -9.14 17.76
CA VAL A 438 6.36 -9.90 16.58
C VAL A 438 7.64 -10.68 16.88
N HIS A 439 8.60 -10.07 17.59
CA HIS A 439 9.83 -10.75 17.98
C HIS A 439 9.58 -11.91 18.94
N ASP A 440 8.69 -11.76 19.92
CA ASP A 440 8.32 -12.82 20.86
C ASP A 440 7.64 -14.01 20.14
N GLU A 441 6.71 -13.74 19.22
CA GLU A 441 6.03 -14.77 18.44
C GLU A 441 6.97 -15.48 17.44
N LEU A 442 7.86 -14.73 16.76
CA LEU A 442 8.76 -15.29 15.73
C LEU A 442 10.09 -15.82 16.26
N GLY A 443 10.44 -15.59 17.53
CA GLY A 443 11.76 -15.90 18.10
C GLY A 443 12.16 -17.38 18.04
N GLY A 444 11.20 -18.30 17.86
CA GLY A 444 11.43 -19.74 17.68
C GLY A 444 11.30 -20.25 16.23
N THR A 445 11.02 -19.37 15.26
CA THR A 445 10.72 -19.73 13.87
C THR A 445 11.91 -19.43 12.93
N PRO A 446 12.02 -20.12 11.78
CA PRO A 446 13.06 -19.84 10.78
C PRO A 446 12.95 -18.44 10.14
N GLU A 447 11.82 -17.74 10.33
CA GLU A 447 11.59 -16.36 9.88
C GLU A 447 12.12 -15.32 10.90
N GLY A 448 12.46 -15.75 12.12
CA GLY A 448 13.13 -14.93 13.12
C GLY A 448 14.57 -14.62 12.68
N ILE A 449 14.98 -13.35 12.81
CA ILE A 449 16.37 -12.95 12.56
C ILE A 449 17.17 -13.20 13.85
N PRO A 450 18.23 -14.03 13.84
CA PRO A 450 19.04 -14.28 15.05
C PRO A 450 19.64 -13.01 15.66
N GLU A 451 19.90 -12.00 14.83
CA GLU A 451 20.39 -10.68 15.24
C GLU A 451 19.29 -9.71 15.72
N ALA A 452 18.00 -10.03 15.57
CA ALA A 452 16.91 -9.18 16.06
C ALA A 452 16.88 -9.06 17.59
N GLY A 453 17.51 -10.00 18.31
CA GLY A 453 17.72 -9.86 19.75
C GLY A 453 18.54 -8.63 20.14
N ARG A 454 19.34 -8.06 19.21
CA ARG A 454 20.06 -6.79 19.43
C ARG A 454 19.14 -5.55 19.38
N LEU A 455 17.93 -5.70 18.85
CA LEU A 455 16.95 -4.61 18.81
C LEU A 455 16.27 -4.39 20.16
N PHE A 456 16.37 -5.33 21.11
CA PHE A 456 15.62 -5.30 22.36
C PHE A 456 16.50 -5.50 23.60
N HIS A 457 16.21 -4.73 24.64
CA HIS A 457 16.74 -4.86 25.99
C HIS A 457 15.60 -5.10 26.99
N LYS A 458 15.57 -6.27 27.64
CA LYS A 458 14.61 -6.59 28.72
C LYS A 458 13.16 -6.17 28.37
N GLU A 459 12.66 -6.65 27.23
CA GLU A 459 11.30 -6.40 26.72
C GLU A 459 11.03 -4.98 26.17
N ASN A 460 12.00 -4.07 26.26
CA ASN A 460 11.93 -2.75 25.64
C ASN A 460 12.85 -2.67 24.42
N LEU A 461 12.56 -1.76 23.51
CA LEU A 461 13.45 -1.48 22.39
C LEU A 461 14.78 -0.89 22.90
N ALA A 462 15.88 -1.24 22.23
CA ALA A 462 17.19 -0.63 22.49
C ALA A 462 17.16 0.88 22.19
N PRO A 463 17.99 1.69 22.87
CA PRO A 463 18.13 3.11 22.56
C PRO A 463 18.51 3.35 21.10
N LEU A 464 18.07 4.47 20.51
CA LEU A 464 18.33 4.78 19.10
C LEU A 464 19.82 4.87 18.77
N SER A 465 20.64 5.35 19.70
CA SER A 465 22.10 5.37 19.64
C SER A 465 22.69 3.97 19.40
N GLU A 466 22.15 2.96 20.06
CA GLU A 466 22.54 1.56 19.89
C GLU A 466 21.97 0.96 18.61
N LEU A 467 20.70 1.21 18.28
CA LEU A 467 20.05 0.74 17.06
C LEU A 467 20.74 1.26 15.79
N TYR A 468 21.14 2.53 15.79
CA TYR A 468 21.91 3.11 14.70
C TYR A 468 23.41 2.82 14.78
N LEU A 469 23.91 2.22 15.86
CA LEU A 469 25.35 2.06 16.10
C LEU A 469 26.09 3.39 15.92
N LEU A 470 25.57 4.44 16.57
CA LEU A 470 26.10 5.80 16.58
C LEU A 470 26.34 6.23 18.02
N SER A 471 27.61 6.44 18.38
CA SER A 471 27.93 7.04 19.68
C SER A 471 28.10 8.56 19.55
N ARG A 472 27.59 9.30 20.55
CA ARG A 472 27.81 10.74 20.67
C ARG A 472 29.29 11.11 20.57
N LYS A 473 30.17 10.32 21.18
CA LYS A 473 31.62 10.55 21.20
C LYS A 473 32.23 10.43 19.80
N ASP A 474 31.78 9.47 19.00
CA ASP A 474 32.28 9.29 17.63
C ASP A 474 31.83 10.44 16.74
N VAL A 475 30.56 10.84 16.82
CA VAL A 475 30.04 11.99 16.05
C VAL A 475 30.77 13.28 16.43
N LEU A 476 31.02 13.53 17.72
CA LEU A 476 31.80 14.68 18.17
C LEU A 476 33.25 14.64 17.67
N THR A 477 33.84 13.45 17.59
CA THR A 477 35.20 13.26 17.07
C THR A 477 35.25 13.58 15.58
N ASP A 478 34.27 13.09 14.81
CA ASP A 478 34.12 13.41 13.39
C ASP A 478 33.94 14.92 13.17
N VAL A 479 33.10 15.58 13.98
CA VAL A 479 32.92 17.05 13.94
C VAL A 479 34.23 17.79 14.25
N ARG A 480 34.98 17.34 15.26
CA ARG A 480 36.29 17.94 15.62
C ARG A 480 37.34 17.77 14.54
N MET A 481 37.32 16.66 13.80
CA MET A 481 38.20 16.45 12.66
C MET A 481 37.87 17.38 11.48
N LEU A 482 36.59 17.73 11.32
CA LEU A 482 36.10 18.64 10.27
C LEU A 482 36.33 20.12 10.61
N LEU A 483 36.39 20.49 11.89
CA LEU A 483 36.66 21.86 12.32
C LEU A 483 38.10 22.28 12.00
N PRO A 484 38.31 23.54 11.54
CA PRO A 484 39.66 24.09 11.41
C PRO A 484 40.42 23.95 12.73
N PHE A 485 41.71 23.57 12.66
CA PHE A 485 42.54 23.26 13.83
C PHE A 485 42.65 24.38 14.89
N TRP A 486 42.21 25.59 14.56
CA TRP A 486 42.14 26.74 15.46
C TRP A 486 40.93 26.72 16.43
N HIS A 487 39.88 25.93 16.15
CA HIS A 487 38.72 25.75 17.03
C HIS A 487 38.94 24.69 18.14
N THR A 488 40.00 23.87 18.03
CA THR A 488 40.21 22.70 18.90
C THR A 488 41.36 22.87 19.91
N VAL A 489 41.99 24.05 19.99
CA VAL A 489 43.11 24.33 20.91
C VAL A 489 42.70 25.38 21.97
N PRO A 490 42.71 25.07 23.27
CA PRO A 490 42.25 25.97 24.34
C PRO A 490 43.32 27.01 24.75
N ILE A 491 43.83 27.84 23.83
CA ILE A 491 44.92 28.81 24.13
C ILE A 491 44.70 30.25 23.59
N PHE A 492 43.65 30.55 22.83
CA PHE A 492 43.51 31.89 22.24
C PHE A 492 42.98 33.00 23.16
N SER A 493 42.54 32.70 24.38
CA SER A 493 42.11 33.74 25.35
C SER A 493 43.27 34.48 26.05
N ALA A 494 44.49 33.92 26.04
CA ALA A 494 45.63 34.52 26.74
C ALA A 494 46.47 35.48 25.87
N PHE A 495 46.48 35.31 24.55
CA PHE A 495 47.34 36.09 23.65
C PHE A 495 46.83 37.52 23.36
N LEU A 496 45.51 37.75 23.40
CA LEU A 496 44.92 39.09 23.23
C LEU A 496 45.21 40.03 24.43
N ALA A 497 45.41 39.48 25.63
CA ALA A 497 45.77 40.27 26.82
C ALA A 497 47.25 40.69 26.86
N PHE A 498 48.12 40.02 26.09
CA PHE A 498 49.55 40.32 26.05
C PHE A 498 49.89 41.39 24.99
N LEU A 499 49.15 41.44 23.87
CA LEU A 499 49.39 42.42 22.80
C LEU A 499 48.85 43.82 23.12
N SER A 500 47.75 43.91 23.89
CA SER A 500 47.19 45.18 24.37
C SER A 500 48.06 45.87 25.44
N ARG A 501 49.07 45.19 26.01
CA ARG A 501 50.02 45.76 26.99
C ARG A 501 51.35 46.25 26.41
N LEU A 502 51.57 46.11 25.11
CA LEU A 502 52.74 46.68 24.42
C LEU A 502 52.43 47.95 23.60
N GLY A 503 51.17 48.38 23.57
CA GLY A 503 50.67 49.45 22.71
C GLY A 503 50.27 50.75 23.39
N GLU A 504 50.62 50.99 24.67
CA GLU A 504 50.27 52.26 25.34
C GLU A 504 51.43 52.84 26.16
N LYS A 505 52.08 53.87 25.61
CA LYS A 505 52.78 54.90 26.37
C LYS A 505 52.47 56.29 25.79
N GLN A 506 52.00 57.16 26.69
CA GLN A 506 51.71 58.61 26.62
C GLN A 506 50.21 58.94 26.49
N GLY A 507 49.55 59.58 27.46
CA GLY A 507 50.00 60.09 28.76
C GLY A 507 48.83 60.66 29.60
N LYS A 508 49.10 60.80 30.92
CA LYS A 508 48.56 61.75 31.94
C LYS A 508 47.06 62.16 31.82
N THR A 509 46.21 62.09 32.87
CA THR A 509 46.39 62.70 34.20
C THR A 509 45.26 62.33 35.19
N LYS A 510 45.65 62.00 36.43
CA LYS A 510 45.10 62.34 37.78
C LYS A 510 43.62 62.14 38.22
N LYS A 511 43.58 61.54 39.44
CA LYS A 511 42.65 61.65 40.61
C LYS A 511 41.36 60.80 40.54
N GLY A 512 41.01 59.98 41.54
CA GLY A 512 41.65 59.61 42.82
C GLY A 512 40.72 58.78 43.72
N LYS A 513 41.31 58.16 44.77
CA LYS A 513 40.73 57.62 46.05
C LYS A 513 39.61 56.57 45.93
N GLY A 514 39.48 55.48 46.70
CA GLY A 514 40.18 54.74 47.78
C GLY A 514 39.60 53.30 47.67
N ALA A 515 39.84 52.28 48.48
CA ALA A 515 40.47 52.02 49.76
C ALA A 515 40.68 50.48 49.78
N ALA A 516 41.90 49.99 50.07
CA ALA A 516 42.20 49.16 51.23
C ALA A 516 41.26 47.96 51.51
N ARG A 517 41.73 46.74 51.19
CA ARG A 517 42.00 45.68 52.18
C ARG A 517 42.62 44.42 51.53
N LYS A 518 43.90 44.22 51.80
CA LYS A 518 44.57 42.91 51.97
C LYS A 518 44.37 42.48 53.46
N PRO A 519 44.84 41.31 53.93
CA PRO A 519 45.40 40.14 53.23
C PRO A 519 44.84 38.80 53.74
N GLN A 520 45.24 37.66 53.15
CA GLN A 520 46.01 36.66 53.89
C GLN A 520 46.62 35.60 52.97
N ALA A 521 47.81 35.18 53.39
CA ALA A 521 48.72 34.28 52.70
C ALA A 521 48.49 32.83 53.14
N ARG A 522 48.97 31.88 52.33
CA ARG A 522 49.67 30.70 52.83
C ARG A 522 50.62 30.15 51.77
N ALA A 523 51.86 29.98 52.21
CA ALA A 523 52.98 29.38 51.52
C ALA A 523 53.16 27.93 51.97
N VAL A 524 53.63 27.06 51.06
CA VAL A 524 54.42 25.84 51.29
C VAL A 524 55.19 25.64 49.95
N VAL A 525 56.51 25.88 49.81
CA VAL A 525 57.69 25.02 50.15
C VAL A 525 57.64 23.71 49.33
N MET A 526 58.66 23.15 48.66
CA MET A 526 60.10 23.31 48.46
C MET A 526 60.47 22.52 47.19
N GLY A 527 61.61 22.81 46.56
CA GLY A 527 62.20 21.92 45.55
C GLY A 527 63.31 22.60 44.77
N ARG A 528 64.52 22.56 45.33
CA ARG A 528 65.76 23.22 44.89
C ARG A 528 66.63 22.24 44.12
N SER A 529 67.25 22.69 43.04
CA SER A 529 68.64 22.36 42.73
C SER A 529 69.26 23.50 41.90
N ASP A 530 70.37 24.02 42.45
CA ASP A 530 71.25 25.06 41.95
C ASP A 530 72.31 24.46 40.98
N GLU A 531 73.14 25.36 40.45
CA GLU A 531 74.44 25.20 39.76
C GLU A 531 74.39 25.27 38.22
N GLY A 532 75.17 26.11 37.52
CA GLY A 532 76.31 26.92 37.94
C GLY A 532 76.48 28.15 37.04
N GLY A 533 77.10 29.19 37.61
CA GLY A 533 77.24 30.49 37.01
C GLY A 533 78.45 30.66 36.08
N THR A 534 78.52 31.86 35.50
CA THR A 534 79.72 32.70 35.46
C THR A 534 79.26 34.11 35.10
N GLY A 535 79.57 35.06 35.96
CA GLY A 535 79.25 36.47 35.78
C GLY A 535 80.28 37.16 34.89
N GLU A 536 79.82 38.17 34.16
CA GLU A 536 80.65 39.31 33.72
C GLU A 536 79.77 40.54 33.48
N ALA A 537 80.28 41.69 33.89
CA ALA A 537 79.57 42.94 34.14
C ALA A 537 79.02 43.66 32.87
N PRO A 538 77.96 44.48 33.00
CA PRO A 538 77.29 45.11 31.87
C PRO A 538 77.89 46.47 31.52
N GLY A 539 78.64 46.55 30.41
CA GLY A 539 79.14 47.85 29.91
C GLY A 539 79.32 47.97 28.39
N GLN A 540 79.48 46.87 27.65
CA GLN A 540 79.87 46.91 26.22
C GLN A 540 78.86 46.33 25.22
N LYS A 541 77.64 45.95 25.63
CA LYS A 541 76.66 45.31 24.73
C LYS A 541 75.94 46.29 23.76
N GLY A 542 75.97 47.60 24.02
CA GLY A 542 75.24 48.59 23.20
C GLY A 542 75.87 48.85 21.82
N ALA A 543 77.18 49.03 21.75
CA ALA A 543 77.87 49.40 20.50
C ALA A 543 78.01 48.22 19.53
N ALA A 544 78.31 47.02 20.04
CA ALA A 544 78.41 45.80 19.21
C ALA A 544 77.06 45.34 18.64
N ALA A 545 75.96 45.57 19.35
CA ALA A 545 74.61 45.28 18.86
C ALA A 545 74.19 46.25 17.74
N GLN A 546 74.56 47.52 17.82
CA GLN A 546 74.28 48.54 16.81
C GLN A 546 75.05 48.26 15.50
N ALA A 547 76.35 47.92 15.60
CA ALA A 547 77.18 47.57 14.44
C ALA A 547 76.66 46.32 13.70
N ARG A 548 76.30 45.25 14.43
CA ARG A 548 75.71 44.03 13.86
C ARG A 548 74.41 44.28 13.10
N LYS A 549 73.56 45.17 13.61
CA LYS A 549 72.32 45.57 12.90
C LYS A 549 72.62 46.29 11.59
N THR A 550 73.62 47.16 11.56
CA THR A 550 73.98 47.88 10.32
C THR A 550 74.58 46.97 9.24
N GLU A 551 75.34 45.94 9.62
CA GLU A 551 75.88 44.94 8.68
C GLU A 551 74.79 44.03 8.13
N LEU A 552 73.86 43.56 8.99
CA LEU A 552 72.69 42.78 8.57
C LEU A 552 71.80 43.54 7.59
N LYS A 553 71.60 44.86 7.79
CA LYS A 553 70.88 45.71 6.83
C LYS A 553 71.59 45.84 5.49
N LYS A 554 72.93 45.93 5.48
CA LYS A 554 73.71 45.98 4.22
C LYS A 554 73.62 44.65 3.47
N ALA A 555 73.66 43.52 4.17
CA ALA A 555 73.45 42.19 3.56
C ALA A 555 72.03 42.04 3.00
N ALA A 556 71.01 42.47 3.75
CA ALA A 556 69.62 42.44 3.31
C ALA A 556 69.36 43.31 2.07
N LYS A 557 69.99 44.49 1.96
CA LYS A 557 69.90 45.33 0.75
C LYS A 557 70.52 44.68 -0.50
N LYS A 558 71.61 43.91 -0.35
CA LYS A 558 72.20 43.16 -1.48
C LYS A 558 71.29 42.01 -1.93
N LEU A 559 70.62 41.36 -0.97
CA LEU A 559 69.66 40.29 -1.22
C LEU A 559 68.36 40.80 -1.84
N GLU A 560 67.87 41.96 -1.42
CA GLU A 560 66.73 42.65 -2.02
C GLU A 560 66.93 42.84 -3.53
N ALA A 561 68.09 43.35 -3.95
CA ALA A 561 68.43 43.56 -5.36
C ALA A 561 68.52 42.26 -6.18
N THR A 562 68.62 41.09 -5.54
CA THR A 562 68.73 39.78 -6.21
C THR A 562 67.38 39.02 -6.22
N LEU A 563 66.52 39.24 -5.22
CA LEU A 563 65.28 38.49 -5.03
C LEU A 563 64.04 39.19 -5.58
N VAL A 564 64.10 40.52 -5.76
CA VAL A 564 63.00 41.32 -6.34
C VAL A 564 63.32 41.62 -7.80
N PRO A 565 62.46 41.25 -8.78
CA PRO A 565 62.68 41.55 -10.19
C PRO A 565 62.74 43.06 -10.50
N GLU A 566 63.49 43.44 -11.54
CA GLU A 566 63.57 44.83 -12.02
C GLU A 566 62.17 45.38 -12.34
N GLY A 567 61.81 46.51 -11.72
CA GLY A 567 60.49 47.14 -11.88
C GLY A 567 59.49 46.91 -10.74
N TYR A 568 59.78 46.03 -9.76
CA TYR A 568 58.94 45.83 -8.58
C TYR A 568 59.50 46.50 -7.31
N THR A 569 58.61 47.02 -6.45
CA THR A 569 58.95 47.34 -5.06
C THR A 569 58.81 46.08 -4.19
N ILE A 570 59.53 45.97 -3.07
CA ILE A 570 59.36 44.84 -2.12
C ILE A 570 57.88 44.63 -1.77
N ASP A 571 57.18 45.72 -1.47
CA ASP A 571 55.78 45.67 -1.04
C ASP A 571 54.85 45.26 -2.20
N GLY A 572 55.12 45.73 -3.42
CA GLY A 572 54.39 45.31 -4.63
C GLY A 572 54.60 43.84 -4.96
N TYR A 573 55.84 43.34 -4.86
CA TYR A 573 56.14 41.94 -5.14
C TYR A 573 55.56 40.99 -4.09
N LEU A 574 55.53 41.39 -2.81
CA LEU A 574 54.86 40.64 -1.76
C LEU A 574 53.35 40.57 -1.98
N ALA A 575 52.70 41.65 -2.44
CA ALA A 575 51.27 41.66 -2.74
C ALA A 575 50.93 40.69 -3.89
N ASP A 576 51.76 40.65 -4.93
CA ASP A 576 51.60 39.72 -6.05
C ASP A 576 51.78 38.26 -5.63
N LEU A 577 52.82 37.98 -4.84
CA LEU A 577 53.04 36.64 -4.31
C LEU A 577 51.90 36.24 -3.36
N GLN A 578 51.42 37.15 -2.51
CA GLN A 578 50.25 36.94 -1.65
C GLN A 578 49.02 36.54 -2.47
N ASN A 579 48.76 37.21 -3.59
CA ASN A 579 47.63 36.85 -4.46
C ASN A 579 47.81 35.47 -5.14
N ARG A 580 49.05 35.03 -5.38
CA ARG A 580 49.36 33.74 -6.01
C ARG A 580 49.25 32.55 -5.05
N TRP A 581 49.67 32.71 -3.80
CA TRP A 581 49.58 31.63 -2.79
C TRP A 581 48.29 31.68 -1.96
N ASN A 582 47.74 32.87 -1.69
CA ASN A 582 46.49 33.02 -0.95
C ASN A 582 45.30 33.19 -1.92
N ARG A 583 44.76 32.06 -2.37
CA ARG A 583 43.63 31.96 -3.32
C ARG A 583 42.25 32.14 -2.68
N ILE A 584 42.17 32.49 -1.39
CA ILE A 584 40.90 32.67 -0.69
C ILE A 584 40.18 33.90 -1.26
N ILE A 585 38.92 33.72 -1.66
CA ILE A 585 38.08 34.76 -2.27
C ILE A 585 37.54 35.72 -1.20
N THR A 586 37.20 35.21 -0.01
CA THR A 586 36.64 35.99 1.09
C THR A 586 37.68 36.98 1.66
N PRO A 587 37.43 38.30 1.64
CA PRO A 587 38.43 39.31 2.02
C PRO A 587 38.95 39.17 3.46
N GLN A 588 38.06 38.88 4.42
CA GLN A 588 38.41 38.80 5.83
C GLN A 588 39.22 37.53 6.15
N ALA A 589 38.84 36.39 5.59
CA ALA A 589 39.59 35.15 5.73
C ALA A 589 40.97 35.22 5.03
N LYS A 590 41.03 35.90 3.88
CA LYS A 590 42.29 36.17 3.16
C LYS A 590 43.24 37.00 4.03
N ALA A 591 42.73 38.07 4.67
CA ALA A 591 43.52 38.92 5.55
C ALA A 591 44.04 38.18 6.79
N ASN A 592 43.18 37.38 7.44
CA ASN A 592 43.54 36.61 8.63
C ASN A 592 44.65 35.59 8.31
N LEU A 593 44.50 34.80 7.25
CA LEU A 593 45.52 33.82 6.84
C LEU A 593 46.86 34.49 6.53
N THR A 594 46.85 35.65 5.86
CA THR A 594 48.08 36.39 5.57
C THR A 594 48.75 36.88 6.85
N GLU A 595 48.00 37.39 7.83
CA GLU A 595 48.59 37.84 9.10
C GLU A 595 49.10 36.67 9.94
N ASP A 596 48.46 35.50 9.90
CA ASP A 596 48.92 34.30 10.58
C ASP A 596 50.25 33.79 10.00
N VAL A 597 50.37 33.75 8.67
CA VAL A 597 51.62 33.41 7.98
C VAL A 597 52.71 34.44 8.30
N ASN A 598 52.38 35.73 8.26
CA ASN A 598 53.31 36.80 8.62
C ASN A 598 53.78 36.71 10.08
N SER A 599 52.89 36.32 11.00
CA SER A 599 53.20 36.11 12.42
C SER A 599 54.13 34.92 12.62
N LEU A 600 53.84 33.80 11.94
CA LEU A 600 54.71 32.62 11.96
C LEU A 600 56.12 32.94 11.46
N ILE A 601 56.24 33.67 10.35
CA ILE A 601 57.55 34.09 9.81
C ILE A 601 58.26 35.02 10.80
N ARG A 602 57.56 35.97 11.43
CA ARG A 602 58.14 36.87 12.44
C ARG A 602 58.68 36.11 13.64
N ASP A 603 57.95 35.13 14.15
CA ASP A 603 58.36 34.36 15.32
C ASP A 603 59.51 33.39 14.99
N TYR A 604 59.45 32.74 13.83
CA TYR A 604 60.53 31.89 13.34
C TYR A 604 61.82 32.70 13.13
N LEU A 605 61.72 33.86 12.47
CA LEU A 605 62.85 34.77 12.30
C LEU A 605 63.35 35.30 13.64
N ARG A 606 62.48 35.64 14.59
CA ARG A 606 62.91 36.12 15.93
C ARG A 606 63.67 35.05 16.70
N LYS A 607 63.26 33.77 16.59
CA LYS A 607 63.93 32.63 17.23
C LYS A 607 65.30 32.35 16.60
N THR A 608 65.39 32.42 15.28
CA THR A 608 66.62 32.14 14.51
C THR A 608 67.57 33.35 14.45
N ALA A 609 67.09 34.59 14.47
CA ALA A 609 67.91 35.80 14.46
C ALA A 609 68.81 35.94 15.70
N ARG A 610 68.47 35.28 16.82
CA ARG A 610 69.35 35.20 18.00
C ARG A 610 70.63 34.40 17.74
N THR A 611 70.63 33.52 16.74
CA THR A 611 71.76 32.64 16.40
C THR A 611 72.44 32.99 15.06
N ILE A 612 71.86 33.87 14.26
CA ILE A 612 72.40 34.30 12.96
C ILE A 612 73.48 35.38 13.14
N LYS A 613 74.71 35.12 12.66
CA LYS A 613 75.76 36.15 12.50
C LYS A 613 75.55 36.88 11.17
N ALA A 614 75.96 38.16 11.06
CA ALA A 614 75.80 38.94 9.82
C ALA A 614 76.42 38.28 8.57
N ALA A 615 77.48 37.49 8.76
CA ALA A 615 78.15 36.73 7.70
C ALA A 615 77.33 35.54 7.16
N SER A 616 76.27 35.09 7.85
CA SER A 616 75.46 33.93 7.44
C SER A 616 74.10 34.30 6.82
N PHE A 617 73.88 35.58 6.49
CA PHE A 617 72.67 36.04 5.81
C PHE A 617 72.90 36.05 4.28
N THR A 618 72.97 34.85 3.70
CA THR A 618 73.16 34.59 2.26
C THR A 618 71.87 34.05 1.63
N ARG A 619 71.79 34.06 0.30
CA ARG A 619 70.59 33.62 -0.45
C ARG A 619 70.22 32.17 -0.13
N ASP A 620 71.22 31.30 -0.15
CA ASP A 620 71.02 29.86 0.10
C ASP A 620 70.53 29.62 1.53
N ARG A 621 71.06 30.35 2.50
CA ARG A 621 70.62 30.21 3.89
C ARG A 621 69.19 30.70 4.12
N ILE A 622 68.76 31.76 3.42
CA ILE A 622 67.38 32.25 3.50
C ILE A 622 66.43 31.29 2.77
N ALA A 623 66.88 30.68 1.67
CA ALA A 623 66.14 29.64 0.98
C ALA A 623 65.95 28.41 1.89
N ASP A 624 67.01 27.91 2.53
CA ASP A 624 66.93 26.79 3.49
C ASP A 624 65.97 27.07 4.64
N LEU A 625 66.01 28.28 5.19
CA LEU A 625 65.12 28.72 6.27
C LEU A 625 63.66 28.81 5.80
N ALA A 626 63.43 29.27 4.57
CA ALA A 626 62.12 29.33 3.98
C ALA A 626 61.57 27.94 3.65
N ASP A 627 62.43 27.01 3.20
CA ASP A 627 62.07 25.63 2.92
C ASP A 627 61.70 24.87 4.20
N SER A 628 62.52 24.99 5.24
CA SER A 628 62.20 24.43 6.57
C SER A 628 60.88 24.96 7.11
N LEU A 629 60.58 26.25 6.93
CA LEU A 629 59.31 26.82 7.37
C LEU A 629 58.14 26.32 6.50
N ALA A 630 58.30 26.28 5.18
CA ALA A 630 57.27 25.83 4.23
C ALA A 630 56.95 24.32 4.34
N GLU A 631 57.81 23.53 4.97
CA GLU A 631 57.59 22.11 5.29
C GLU A 631 56.85 21.88 6.62
N THR A 632 56.60 22.95 7.38
CA THR A 632 55.82 22.85 8.63
C THR A 632 54.40 22.32 8.30
N PRO A 633 53.85 21.37 9.07
CA PRO A 633 52.53 20.77 8.81
C PRO A 633 51.39 21.78 8.60
N ALA A 634 51.49 22.96 9.23
CA ALA A 634 50.54 24.06 9.09
C ALA A 634 50.53 24.69 7.68
N LEU A 635 51.68 24.74 6.99
CA LEU A 635 51.82 25.37 5.67
C LEU A 635 51.76 24.38 4.50
N LEU A 636 51.90 23.07 4.77
CA LEU A 636 51.79 22.01 3.75
C LEU A 636 50.44 21.98 3.03
N LYS A 637 49.38 22.45 3.69
CA LYS A 637 48.00 22.43 3.16
C LYS A 637 47.70 23.61 2.22
N LEU A 638 48.60 24.57 2.07
CA LEU A 638 48.38 25.77 1.25
C LEU A 638 48.74 25.54 -0.24
N PRO A 639 47.95 26.07 -1.18
CA PRO A 639 48.23 25.94 -2.61
C PRO A 639 49.43 26.79 -3.05
N SER A 640 50.03 26.45 -4.19
CA SER A 640 51.12 27.21 -4.83
C SER A 640 52.37 27.37 -3.95
N ARG A 641 52.95 26.24 -3.50
CA ARG A 641 54.07 26.18 -2.55
C ARG A 641 55.30 26.98 -2.98
N ASP A 642 55.60 27.05 -4.27
CA ASP A 642 56.75 27.80 -4.77
C ASP A 642 56.57 29.31 -4.59
N SER A 643 55.34 29.81 -4.77
CA SER A 643 55.01 31.21 -4.50
C SER A 643 55.02 31.53 -3.00
N LEU A 644 54.61 30.58 -2.16
CA LEU A 644 54.67 30.71 -0.70
C LEU A 644 56.11 30.73 -0.19
N ARG A 645 56.97 29.82 -0.68
CA ARG A 645 58.41 29.81 -0.35
C ARG A 645 59.06 31.14 -0.69
N LEU A 646 58.81 31.64 -1.90
CA LEU A 646 59.36 32.91 -2.35
C LEU A 646 58.80 34.10 -1.56
N TYR A 647 57.52 34.07 -1.20
CA TYR A 647 56.90 35.04 -0.29
C TYR A 647 57.59 35.07 1.09
N ILE A 648 57.85 33.90 1.67
CA ILE A 648 58.55 33.77 2.96
C ILE A 648 59.96 34.39 2.87
N GLN A 649 60.72 34.09 1.81
CA GLN A 649 62.06 34.63 1.60
C GLN A 649 62.05 36.18 1.53
N VAL A 650 61.18 36.75 0.69
CA VAL A 650 61.07 38.20 0.52
C VAL A 650 60.57 38.88 1.79
N TYR A 651 59.64 38.25 2.53
CA TYR A 651 59.12 38.79 3.79
C TYR A 651 60.17 38.78 4.90
N MET A 652 61.01 37.73 4.99
CA MET A 652 62.15 37.71 5.92
C MET A 652 63.15 38.84 5.64
N VAL A 653 63.46 39.10 4.36
CA VAL A 653 64.33 40.23 3.97
C VAL A 653 63.71 41.58 4.36
N LYS A 654 62.40 41.76 4.13
CA LYS A 654 61.66 42.96 4.55
C LYS A 654 61.70 43.18 6.07
N LEU A 655 61.58 42.12 6.86
CA LEU A 655 61.65 42.20 8.32
C LEU A 655 63.03 42.66 8.80
N VAL A 656 64.11 42.16 8.20
CA VAL A 656 65.48 42.56 8.55
C VAL A 656 65.77 44.02 8.13
N LEU A 657 65.23 44.46 6.99
CA LEU A 657 65.35 45.87 6.56
C LEU A 657 64.62 46.84 7.50
N LYS A 658 63.46 46.44 8.05
CA LYS A 658 62.67 47.25 8.99
C LYS A 658 63.15 47.18 10.45
N SER A 659 63.82 46.09 10.86
CA SER A 659 64.39 45.89 12.22
C SER A 659 65.54 46.84 12.56
#